data_AF-A4H9K3-F1
#
_entry.id   AF-A4H9K3-F1
#
_cell.length_a   1.000
_cell.length_b   1.000
_cell.length_c   1.000
_cell.angle_alpha   90.00
_cell.angle_beta   90.00
_cell.angle_gamma   90.00
#
_symmetry.space_group_name_H-M   'P 1'
#
loop_
_entity.id
_entity.type
_entity.pdbx_description
1 polymer ?
#
loop_
_entity_poly.entity_id
_entity_poly.type
_entity_poly.pdbx_seq_one_letter_code
_entity_poly.pdbx_strand_id
1 'polypeptide(L)'
;MALLQRSVVASVSRLLASVLAPYAGFSFNLLDYLSTCTDTALVLCIVVARLLLLCLMWFSRTVAPILFRAPGGSFVFDTSEELYDDARFSMVRNWDGAHLFFIAHHGYLCENQVVFFPGLPVLIRSLEHVTRQLAPVLHRIAPVAFYVCLVNVTASCLAGVLLRRLTILTFLGPEAVQCTCRWRSAKRPSSTPESEKSSNYAKMQLSEAAEATIQSTTEATLCYRLMCGMTGTVLDAPDIHAPLPVTVAEAKEAALRRRRIVGGAVLVWVITPAMVFTVVVYTESLFALVTMFGLYLLAWHEPLPWAVQLRIASYLSSLTTPDPAATTTSKAPAQARLAPPPPLAQQWALATNTIGGGATARSHIPGIPSLLRNATPGASGEITMVWKQSFLSSTEVAAVLLFTLAGSFRSNAFTFAGFLFFPLAVQLALPAVYEAQASAVLAGPSARMAMSAAAKHGGAGKDRPCRVARCPTLRPPLQRIPHPLRIFIVALECICVTLPYFAMNYFGYQRFVLQVWNATDKAHIGHAFWNLYPMLQKKHWGVSLFSAYTSANFPNVVLALPVALLTVLCICVYYLAPAWLNLRAATTPSAGAWRTTQQRMWIAAMALVRSSNVVHLVALLALALTVMHVQVTNRFVMACPALYWLLGTQLAARPTSLVSELILLWCILWGMLGGILFPNHLPWT
;
A
#
# COMPACT_ATOMS: atom_id res chain seq x y z
N MET A 1 17.57 -17.56 35.93
CA MET A 1 17.22 -17.23 34.52
C MET A 1 15.75 -16.86 34.31
N ALA A 2 14.76 -17.60 34.81
CA ALA A 2 13.33 -17.31 34.59
C ALA A 2 12.85 -15.93 35.11
N LEU A 3 13.39 -15.44 36.24
CA LEU A 3 13.11 -14.10 36.77
C LEU A 3 13.69 -12.98 35.89
N LEU A 4 14.88 -13.19 35.34
CA LEU A 4 15.53 -12.28 34.40
C LEU A 4 14.77 -12.21 33.07
N GLN A 5 14.30 -13.35 32.54
CA GLN A 5 13.43 -13.40 31.36
C GLN A 5 12.10 -12.67 31.60
N ARG A 6 11.45 -12.87 32.75
CA ARG A 6 10.20 -12.16 33.09
C ARG A 6 10.42 -10.64 33.23
N SER A 7 11.53 -10.21 33.82
CA SER A 7 11.88 -8.80 33.97
C SER A 7 12.17 -8.12 32.62
N VAL A 8 12.88 -8.80 31.72
CA VAL A 8 13.20 -8.28 30.37
C VAL A 8 11.93 -8.23 29.52
N VAL A 9 11.12 -9.30 29.49
CA VAL A 9 9.84 -9.32 28.76
C VAL A 9 8.90 -8.24 29.26
N ALA A 10 8.76 -8.07 30.58
CA ALA A 10 7.95 -7.00 31.15
C ALA A 10 8.50 -5.59 30.84
N SER A 11 9.82 -5.43 30.70
CA SER A 11 10.44 -4.15 30.37
C SER A 11 10.29 -3.81 28.88
N VAL A 12 10.43 -4.80 27.99
CA VAL A 12 10.16 -4.65 26.56
C VAL A 12 8.68 -4.36 26.32
N SER A 13 7.78 -5.09 26.99
CA SER A 13 6.34 -4.86 26.89
C SER A 13 5.96 -3.45 27.38
N ARG A 14 6.58 -2.97 28.47
CA ARG A 14 6.41 -1.59 28.95
C ARG A 14 6.95 -0.53 27.98
N LEU A 15 8.09 -0.77 27.34
CA LEU A 15 8.65 0.12 26.32
C LEU A 15 7.78 0.15 25.05
N LEU A 16 7.26 -1.01 24.63
CA LEU A 16 6.32 -1.10 23.51
C LEU A 16 5.01 -0.39 23.84
N ALA A 17 4.52 -0.54 25.07
CA ALA A 17 3.36 0.21 25.54
C ALA A 17 3.62 1.72 25.51
N SER A 18 4.80 2.19 25.93
CA SER A 18 5.11 3.63 25.95
C SER A 18 5.24 4.23 24.55
N VAL A 19 5.72 3.48 23.56
CA VAL A 19 5.96 3.96 22.19
C VAL A 19 4.75 3.76 21.27
N LEU A 20 4.00 2.68 21.43
CA LEU A 20 2.94 2.26 20.50
C LEU A 20 1.52 2.39 21.08
N ALA A 21 1.32 2.25 22.39
CA ALA A 21 -0.03 2.26 22.96
C ALA A 21 -0.60 3.68 23.08
N PRO A 22 -1.91 3.86 22.85
CA PRO A 22 -2.54 5.16 23.07
C PRO A 22 -2.67 5.40 24.58
N TYR A 23 -2.38 6.62 25.03
CA TYR A 23 -2.58 7.09 26.41
C TYR A 23 -1.62 6.55 27.49
N ALA A 24 -0.37 6.22 27.15
CA ALA A 24 0.66 5.82 28.15
C ALA A 24 1.24 6.99 28.99
N GLY A 25 0.58 8.15 29.06
CA GLY A 25 1.07 9.33 29.80
C GLY A 25 2.23 10.10 29.14
N PHE A 26 2.77 9.62 28.01
CA PHE A 26 3.81 10.29 27.23
C PHE A 26 3.21 11.06 26.03
N SER A 27 3.87 12.15 25.63
CA SER A 27 3.42 13.05 24.56
C SER A 27 3.67 12.51 23.13
N PHE A 28 4.45 11.44 22.95
CA PHE A 28 4.84 10.92 21.65
C PHE A 28 4.38 9.47 21.42
N ASN A 29 3.62 9.24 20.35
CA ASN A 29 3.24 7.91 19.87
C ASN A 29 3.80 7.69 18.46
N LEU A 30 4.57 6.60 18.27
CA LEU A 30 5.27 6.34 17.02
C LEU A 30 4.32 6.02 15.85
N LEU A 31 3.22 5.30 16.10
CA LEU A 31 2.26 4.97 15.05
C LEU A 31 1.53 6.23 14.57
N ASP A 32 1.16 7.11 15.50
CA ASP A 32 0.53 8.39 15.16
C ASP A 32 1.50 9.28 14.38
N TYR A 33 2.77 9.35 14.81
CA TYR A 33 3.82 10.08 14.08
C TYR A 33 4.01 9.54 12.66
N LEU A 34 4.25 8.24 12.49
CA LEU A 34 4.46 7.64 11.16
C LEU A 34 3.26 7.80 10.23
N SER A 35 2.04 7.83 10.79
CA SER A 35 0.83 8.07 10.00
C SER A 35 0.71 9.51 9.48
N THR A 36 1.16 10.50 10.27
CA THR A 36 0.97 11.94 10.00
C THR A 36 2.22 12.66 9.50
N CYS A 37 3.40 12.05 9.61
CA CYS A 37 4.67 12.63 9.19
C CYS A 37 4.68 13.00 7.69
N THR A 38 5.57 13.93 7.34
CA THR A 38 5.80 14.30 5.93
C THR A 38 6.48 13.15 5.19
N ASP A 39 6.32 13.11 3.86
CA ASP A 39 7.02 12.11 3.04
C ASP A 39 8.54 12.21 3.21
N THR A 40 9.09 13.42 3.42
CA THR A 40 10.53 13.61 3.65
C THR A 40 10.99 13.01 4.97
N ALA A 41 10.19 13.16 6.03
CA ALA A 41 10.49 12.54 7.33
C ALA A 41 10.42 11.01 7.23
N LEU A 42 9.43 10.48 6.53
CA LEU A 42 9.35 9.04 6.27
C LEU A 42 10.55 8.52 5.48
N VAL A 43 10.93 9.20 4.39
CA VAL A 43 12.12 8.85 3.61
C VAL A 43 13.35 8.84 4.50
N LEU A 44 13.52 9.84 5.38
CA LEU A 44 14.62 9.89 6.33
C LEU A 44 14.60 8.68 7.29
N CYS A 45 13.44 8.33 7.86
CA CYS A 45 13.32 7.14 8.72
C CYS A 45 13.74 5.86 7.99
N ILE A 46 13.31 5.67 6.74
CA ILE A 46 13.68 4.51 5.94
C ILE A 46 15.18 4.52 5.65
N VAL A 47 15.73 5.64 5.16
CA VAL A 47 17.17 5.78 4.86
C VAL A 47 18.01 5.47 6.10
N VAL A 48 17.68 6.02 7.26
CA VAL A 48 18.40 5.75 8.51
C VAL A 48 18.37 4.25 8.83
N ALA A 49 17.20 3.59 8.72
CA ALA A 49 17.11 2.16 8.95
C ALA A 49 17.96 1.33 7.96
N ARG A 50 18.03 1.74 6.68
CA ARG A 50 18.87 1.08 5.67
C ARG A 50 20.37 1.33 5.88
N LEU A 51 20.76 2.54 6.27
CA LEU A 51 22.15 2.86 6.60
C LEU A 51 22.62 2.12 7.84
N LEU A 52 21.79 2.04 8.89
CA LEU A 52 22.10 1.25 10.09
C LEU A 52 22.30 -0.24 9.75
N LEU A 53 21.48 -0.79 8.84
CA LEU A 53 21.68 -2.15 8.35
C LEU A 53 22.99 -2.30 7.58
N LEU A 54 23.31 -1.38 6.67
CA LEU A 54 24.58 -1.41 5.93
C LEU A 54 25.79 -1.28 6.86
N CYS A 55 25.70 -0.44 7.89
CA CYS A 55 26.73 -0.35 8.94
C CYS A 55 26.87 -1.67 9.70
N LEU A 56 25.75 -2.33 10.06
CA LEU A 56 25.77 -3.65 10.68
C LEU A 56 26.40 -4.70 9.77
N MET A 57 26.07 -4.69 8.48
CA MET A 57 26.64 -5.62 7.50
C MET A 57 28.14 -5.44 7.36
N TRP A 58 28.58 -4.19 7.25
CA TRP A 58 29.99 -3.85 7.16
C TRP A 58 30.73 -4.25 8.45
N PHE A 59 30.20 -3.88 9.61
CA PHE A 59 30.76 -4.27 10.91
C PHE A 59 30.86 -5.80 11.01
N SER A 60 29.80 -6.52 10.66
CA SER A 60 29.79 -7.98 10.71
C SER A 60 30.82 -8.61 9.77
N ARG A 61 30.93 -8.12 8.53
CA ARG A 61 31.94 -8.59 7.56
C ARG A 61 33.37 -8.38 8.06
N THR A 62 33.63 -7.29 8.77
CA THR A 62 34.96 -6.98 9.30
C THR A 62 35.30 -7.77 10.57
N VAL A 63 34.34 -7.93 11.48
CA VAL A 63 34.60 -8.49 12.81
C VAL A 63 34.43 -10.00 12.86
N ALA A 64 33.44 -10.56 12.16
CA ALA A 64 33.12 -11.98 12.30
C ALA A 64 34.29 -12.91 11.88
N PRO A 65 34.98 -12.69 10.74
CA PRO A 65 36.12 -13.54 10.39
C PRO A 65 37.27 -13.48 11.40
N ILE A 66 37.51 -12.31 12.01
CA ILE A 66 38.54 -12.12 13.05
C ILE A 66 38.14 -12.87 14.32
N LEU A 67 36.90 -12.68 14.77
CA LEU A 67 36.38 -13.27 16.00
C LEU A 67 36.41 -14.80 15.96
N PHE A 68 36.05 -15.38 14.80
CA PHE A 68 35.99 -16.82 14.61
C PHE A 68 37.28 -17.42 14.02
N ARG A 69 38.35 -16.62 13.87
CA ARG A 69 39.63 -17.04 13.29
C ARG A 69 39.46 -17.79 11.96
N ALA A 70 38.63 -17.23 11.07
CA ALA A 70 38.34 -17.84 9.79
C ALA A 70 39.63 -17.93 8.94
N PRO A 71 39.97 -19.12 8.39
CA PRO A 71 41.16 -19.28 7.56
C PRO A 71 41.06 -18.39 6.31
N GLY A 72 42.09 -17.58 6.04
CA GLY A 72 42.09 -16.62 4.94
C GLY A 72 41.39 -15.29 5.21
N GLY A 73 40.88 -15.06 6.43
CA GLY A 73 40.25 -13.78 6.80
C GLY A 73 38.82 -13.59 6.28
N SER A 74 38.21 -14.63 5.72
CA SER A 74 36.81 -14.66 5.28
C SER A 74 36.21 -16.06 5.45
N PHE A 75 34.89 -16.14 5.61
CA PHE A 75 34.19 -17.41 5.57
C PHE A 75 34.04 -17.88 4.12
N VAL A 76 34.80 -18.90 3.71
CA VAL A 76 34.76 -19.46 2.35
C VAL A 76 33.62 -20.48 2.26
N PHE A 77 32.38 -19.98 2.21
CA PHE A 77 31.20 -20.82 1.92
C PHE A 77 30.73 -20.69 0.46
N ASP A 78 31.13 -19.62 -0.24
CA ASP A 78 30.74 -19.33 -1.62
C ASP A 78 31.88 -18.56 -2.32
N THR A 79 32.16 -18.90 -3.58
CA THR A 79 33.18 -18.24 -4.43
C THR A 79 32.59 -17.12 -5.28
N SER A 80 31.33 -16.74 -5.06
CA SER A 80 30.63 -15.67 -5.79
C SER A 80 31.36 -14.33 -5.84
N GLU A 81 32.19 -14.03 -4.82
CA GLU A 81 33.01 -12.81 -4.77
C GLU A 81 34.20 -12.83 -5.73
N GLU A 82 34.68 -14.02 -6.14
CA GLU A 82 35.83 -14.19 -7.04
C GLU A 82 35.44 -14.07 -8.52
N LEU A 83 34.15 -14.11 -8.84
CA LEU A 83 33.66 -13.97 -10.23
C LEU A 83 33.82 -12.56 -10.80
N TYR A 84 34.29 -11.59 -10.01
CA TYR A 84 34.35 -10.20 -10.42
C TYR A 84 35.59 -9.47 -9.90
N ASP A 85 36.34 -8.84 -10.82
CA ASP A 85 37.63 -8.20 -10.52
C ASP A 85 37.54 -7.09 -9.46
N ASP A 86 36.42 -6.35 -9.41
CA ASP A 86 36.22 -5.29 -8.41
C ASP A 86 35.62 -5.86 -7.12
N ALA A 87 36.50 -6.21 -6.17
CA ALA A 87 36.12 -6.72 -4.85
C ALA A 87 35.57 -5.63 -3.90
N ARG A 88 35.61 -4.34 -4.28
CA ARG A 88 35.10 -3.26 -3.43
C ARG A 88 33.61 -3.46 -3.20
N PHE A 89 33.17 -3.35 -1.95
CA PHE A 89 31.75 -3.46 -1.57
C PHE A 89 31.11 -4.80 -2.03
N SER A 90 31.86 -5.90 -2.03
CA SER A 90 31.39 -7.23 -2.48
C SER A 90 30.24 -7.78 -1.63
N MET A 91 30.18 -7.41 -0.35
CA MET A 91 29.21 -7.91 0.66
C MET A 91 27.72 -7.73 0.30
N VAL A 92 27.39 -7.00 -0.77
CA VAL A 92 26.03 -6.78 -1.25
C VAL A 92 25.67 -7.58 -2.50
N ARG A 93 26.55 -8.48 -2.97
CA ARG A 93 26.41 -9.19 -4.26
C ARG A 93 26.32 -10.73 -4.13
N ASN A 94 26.03 -11.23 -2.94
CA ASN A 94 26.03 -12.67 -2.68
C ASN A 94 24.85 -13.38 -3.35
N TRP A 95 25.01 -14.67 -3.66
CA TRP A 95 24.00 -15.57 -4.23
C TRP A 95 23.35 -15.08 -5.54
N ASP A 96 22.04 -14.79 -5.54
CA ASP A 96 21.32 -14.37 -6.76
C ASP A 96 21.93 -13.09 -7.35
N GLY A 97 22.51 -12.23 -6.50
CA GLY A 97 23.25 -11.04 -6.92
C GLY A 97 24.42 -11.36 -7.85
N ALA A 98 25.10 -12.48 -7.65
CA ALA A 98 26.22 -12.92 -8.48
C ALA A 98 25.74 -13.33 -9.88
N HIS A 99 24.63 -14.06 -9.98
CA HIS A 99 24.00 -14.38 -11.26
C HIS A 99 23.57 -13.12 -12.03
N LEU A 100 22.96 -12.16 -11.33
CA LEU A 100 22.52 -10.89 -11.93
C LEU A 100 23.70 -10.07 -12.48
N PHE A 101 24.81 -10.01 -11.74
CA PHE A 101 26.05 -9.39 -12.21
C PHE A 101 26.66 -10.14 -13.39
N PHE A 102 26.72 -11.46 -13.33
CA PHE A 102 27.25 -12.27 -14.41
C PHE A 102 26.51 -12.00 -15.73
N ILE A 103 25.17 -12.00 -15.68
CA ILE A 103 24.31 -11.72 -16.85
C ILE A 103 24.53 -10.30 -17.37
N ALA A 104 24.74 -9.30 -16.50
CA ALA A 104 24.98 -7.93 -16.93
C ALA A 104 26.25 -7.77 -17.80
N HIS A 105 27.30 -8.54 -17.47
CA HIS A 105 28.61 -8.46 -18.14
C HIS A 105 28.70 -9.37 -19.37
N HIS A 106 28.23 -10.61 -19.23
CA HIS A 106 28.44 -11.66 -20.23
C HIS A 106 27.17 -12.04 -21.00
N GLY A 107 26.01 -11.51 -20.60
CA GLY A 107 24.72 -11.94 -21.12
C GLY A 107 24.31 -13.33 -20.64
N TYR A 108 23.30 -13.91 -21.29
CA TYR A 108 22.81 -15.26 -21.00
C TYR A 108 23.69 -16.30 -21.71
N LEU A 109 24.67 -16.85 -20.98
CA LEU A 109 25.57 -17.90 -21.46
C LEU A 109 25.09 -19.31 -21.08
N CYS A 110 24.44 -19.44 -19.92
CA CYS A 110 23.97 -20.72 -19.40
C CYS A 110 22.43 -20.76 -19.33
N GLU A 111 21.84 -21.94 -19.56
CA GLU A 111 20.39 -22.12 -19.54
C GLU A 111 19.75 -21.76 -18.19
N ASN A 112 20.43 -22.05 -17.08
CA ASN A 112 19.96 -21.76 -15.73
C ASN A 112 19.83 -20.25 -15.49
N GLN A 113 20.48 -19.40 -16.27
CA GLN A 113 20.38 -17.96 -16.14
C GLN A 113 19.03 -17.42 -16.62
N VAL A 114 18.31 -18.16 -17.48
CA VAL A 114 17.01 -17.74 -18.05
C VAL A 114 15.96 -17.44 -16.98
N VAL A 115 16.10 -18.00 -15.77
CA VAL A 115 15.18 -17.73 -14.66
C VAL A 115 15.37 -16.34 -14.04
N PHE A 116 16.52 -15.70 -14.26
CA PHE A 116 16.82 -14.34 -13.82
C PHE A 116 16.47 -13.36 -14.94
N PHE A 117 15.40 -12.60 -14.74
CA PHE A 117 14.86 -11.71 -15.77
C PHE A 117 15.73 -10.46 -15.99
N PRO A 118 15.67 -9.84 -17.18
CA PRO A 118 16.72 -8.92 -17.65
C PRO A 118 16.70 -7.52 -17.01
N GLY A 119 15.65 -7.13 -16.28
CA GLY A 119 15.47 -5.75 -15.79
C GLY A 119 16.61 -5.25 -14.91
N LEU A 120 17.02 -6.03 -13.91
CA LEU A 120 18.14 -5.66 -13.04
C LEU A 120 19.52 -5.81 -13.74
N PRO A 121 19.80 -6.89 -14.51
CA PRO A 121 21.02 -6.96 -15.33
C PRO A 121 21.20 -5.77 -16.28
N VAL A 122 20.12 -5.32 -16.95
CA VAL A 122 20.14 -4.14 -17.83
C VAL A 122 20.44 -2.87 -17.02
N LEU A 123 19.87 -2.73 -15.83
CA LEU A 123 20.19 -1.61 -14.94
C LEU A 123 21.67 -1.61 -14.51
N ILE A 124 22.21 -2.77 -14.12
CA ILE A 124 23.63 -2.93 -13.74
C ILE A 124 24.52 -2.51 -14.91
N ARG A 125 24.26 -3.04 -16.11
CA ARG A 125 25.02 -2.72 -17.33
C ARG A 125 24.91 -1.24 -17.71
N SER A 126 23.74 -0.62 -17.51
CA SER A 126 23.53 0.81 -17.77
C SER A 126 24.33 1.67 -16.80
N LEU A 127 24.33 1.34 -15.50
CA LEU A 127 25.13 2.02 -14.49
C LEU A 127 26.64 1.82 -14.72
N GLU A 128 27.06 0.64 -15.14
CA GLU A 128 28.44 0.38 -15.53
C GLU A 128 28.84 1.26 -16.72
N HIS A 129 28.01 1.33 -17.77
CA HIS A 129 28.27 2.19 -18.92
C HIS A 129 28.37 3.67 -18.50
N VAL A 130 27.45 4.16 -17.67
CA VAL A 130 27.49 5.54 -17.15
C VAL A 130 28.75 5.79 -16.33
N THR A 131 29.09 4.91 -15.39
CA THR A 131 30.20 5.11 -14.47
C THR A 131 31.56 4.91 -15.12
N ARG A 132 31.69 4.04 -16.14
CA ARG A 132 32.97 3.77 -16.82
C ARG A 132 33.20 4.65 -18.04
N GLN A 133 32.16 4.95 -18.82
CA GLN A 133 32.29 5.69 -20.09
C GLN A 133 31.93 7.17 -19.94
N LEU A 134 30.77 7.48 -19.33
CA LEU A 134 30.26 8.86 -19.29
C LEU A 134 30.86 9.69 -18.15
N ALA A 135 31.07 9.08 -16.98
CA ALA A 135 31.63 9.74 -15.81
C ALA A 135 32.64 8.83 -15.07
N PRO A 136 33.84 8.60 -15.63
CA PRO A 136 34.87 7.69 -15.08
C PRO A 136 35.26 7.97 -13.62
N VAL A 137 35.11 9.22 -13.17
CA VAL A 137 35.33 9.63 -11.78
C VAL A 137 34.42 8.85 -10.83
N LEU A 138 33.18 8.58 -11.21
CA LEU A 138 32.25 7.79 -10.41
C LEU A 138 32.76 6.36 -10.18
N HIS A 139 33.28 5.70 -11.22
CA HIS A 139 33.84 4.35 -11.08
C HIS A 139 35.08 4.30 -10.17
N ARG A 140 35.86 5.39 -10.13
CA ARG A 140 36.99 5.52 -9.19
C ARG A 140 36.50 5.67 -7.74
N ILE A 141 35.47 6.49 -7.51
CA ILE A 141 34.91 6.74 -6.18
C ILE A 141 34.29 5.47 -5.59
N ALA A 142 33.46 4.76 -6.37
CA ALA A 142 32.74 3.60 -5.87
C ALA A 142 32.50 2.54 -6.97
N PRO A 143 32.39 1.26 -6.59
CA PRO A 143 32.04 0.18 -7.50
C PRO A 143 30.59 0.29 -7.98
N VAL A 144 30.26 -0.34 -9.12
CA VAL A 144 28.88 -0.37 -9.67
C VAL A 144 27.87 -0.90 -8.63
N ALA A 145 28.29 -1.87 -7.81
CA ALA A 145 27.49 -2.44 -6.73
C ALA A 145 26.96 -1.39 -5.73
N PHE A 146 27.77 -0.36 -5.44
CA PHE A 146 27.38 0.73 -4.55
C PHE A 146 26.26 1.58 -5.17
N TYR A 147 26.34 1.89 -6.46
CA TYR A 147 25.30 2.64 -7.16
C TYR A 147 23.99 1.85 -7.28
N VAL A 148 24.07 0.53 -7.50
CA VAL A 148 22.88 -0.34 -7.49
C VAL A 148 22.27 -0.40 -6.09
N CYS A 149 23.10 -0.47 -5.04
CA CYS A 149 22.64 -0.36 -3.65
C CYS A 149 21.90 0.97 -3.40
N LEU A 150 22.44 2.09 -3.88
CA LEU A 150 21.78 3.40 -3.77
C LEU A 150 20.42 3.44 -4.49
N VAL A 151 20.34 2.82 -5.68
CA VAL A 151 19.08 2.68 -6.41
C VAL A 151 18.08 1.85 -5.61
N ASN A 152 18.51 0.74 -5.00
CA ASN A 152 17.64 -0.11 -4.17
C ASN A 152 17.16 0.59 -2.89
N VAL A 153 18.03 1.33 -2.20
CA VAL A 153 17.63 2.16 -1.05
C VAL A 153 16.61 3.22 -1.47
N THR A 154 16.85 3.89 -2.60
CA THR A 154 15.93 4.90 -3.14
C THR A 154 14.58 4.27 -3.50
N ALA A 155 14.60 3.12 -4.18
CA ALA A 155 13.39 2.39 -4.54
C ALA A 155 12.62 1.92 -3.30
N SER A 156 13.31 1.46 -2.25
CA SER A 156 12.70 1.10 -0.97
C SER A 156 12.04 2.29 -0.27
N CYS A 157 12.63 3.48 -0.35
CA CYS A 157 12.05 4.71 0.18
C CYS A 157 10.79 5.11 -0.58
N LEU A 158 10.84 5.10 -1.91
CA LEU A 158 9.69 5.43 -2.76
C LEU A 158 8.56 4.40 -2.58
N ALA A 159 8.88 3.11 -2.51
CA ALA A 159 7.93 2.05 -2.21
C ALA A 159 7.28 2.26 -0.83
N GLY A 160 8.04 2.65 0.20
CA GLY A 160 7.49 2.97 1.52
C GLY A 160 6.52 4.16 1.52
N VAL A 161 6.84 5.22 0.75
CA VAL A 161 5.94 6.36 0.56
C VAL A 161 4.65 5.93 -0.17
N LEU A 162 4.78 5.14 -1.24
CA LEU A 162 3.64 4.61 -1.99
C LEU A 162 2.79 3.69 -1.13
N LEU A 163 3.40 2.82 -0.34
CA LEU A 163 2.71 1.96 0.63
C LEU A 163 1.92 2.82 1.63
N ARG A 164 2.52 3.87 2.20
CA ARG A 164 1.81 4.78 3.10
C ARG A 164 0.61 5.41 2.40
N ARG A 165 0.81 5.99 1.22
CA ARG A 165 -0.24 6.66 0.43
C ARG A 165 -1.37 5.70 0.06
N LEU A 166 -1.03 4.49 -0.38
CA LEU A 166 -1.97 3.43 -0.71
C LEU A 166 -2.74 2.98 0.55
N THR A 167 -2.09 2.87 1.70
CA THR A 167 -2.74 2.53 2.97
C THR A 167 -3.70 3.63 3.43
N ILE A 168 -3.31 4.90 3.32
CA ILE A 168 -4.22 6.05 3.59
C ILE A 168 -5.41 6.00 2.65
N LEU A 169 -5.18 5.77 1.36
CA LEU A 169 -6.23 5.67 0.35
C LEU A 169 -7.22 4.54 0.66
N THR A 170 -6.74 3.36 1.02
CA THR A 170 -7.57 2.20 1.38
C THR A 170 -8.36 2.40 2.67
N PHE A 171 -7.72 2.86 3.75
CA PHE A 171 -8.38 2.90 5.07
C PHE A 171 -9.09 4.22 5.37
N LEU A 172 -8.59 5.34 4.86
CA LEU A 172 -9.08 6.69 5.16
C LEU A 172 -9.70 7.40 3.94
N GLY A 173 -9.46 6.90 2.73
CA GLY A 173 -10.02 7.47 1.50
C GLY A 173 -9.14 8.55 0.85
N PRO A 174 -9.50 8.97 -0.38
CA PRO A 174 -8.68 9.88 -1.19
C PRO A 174 -8.54 11.28 -0.60
N GLU A 175 -9.51 11.73 0.20
CA GLU A 175 -9.47 13.05 0.86
C GLU A 175 -8.33 13.13 1.88
N ALA A 176 -8.11 12.05 2.64
CA ALA A 176 -7.05 11.99 3.64
C ALA A 176 -5.65 12.03 3.02
N VAL A 177 -5.47 11.45 1.82
CA VAL A 177 -4.20 11.49 1.07
C VAL A 177 -3.83 12.93 0.73
N GLN A 178 -4.79 13.73 0.27
CA GLN A 178 -4.53 15.12 -0.14
C GLN A 178 -4.10 16.03 1.01
N CYS A 179 -4.52 15.73 2.24
CA CYS A 179 -4.12 16.49 3.43
C CYS A 179 -2.78 16.03 4.02
N THR A 180 -2.53 14.72 4.04
CA THR A 180 -1.30 14.13 4.61
C THR A 180 -0.09 14.21 3.67
N CYS A 181 -0.32 14.30 2.35
CA CYS A 181 0.72 14.25 1.33
C CYS A 181 1.02 15.60 0.67
N ARG A 182 0.58 16.73 1.26
CA ARG A 182 1.02 18.05 0.78
C ARG A 182 2.52 18.21 1.06
N TRP A 183 3.29 18.06 0.00
CA TRP A 183 4.72 18.40 -0.04
C TRP A 183 4.86 19.89 0.30
N ARG A 184 5.29 20.22 1.52
CA ARG A 184 5.73 21.58 1.87
C ARG A 184 7.15 21.56 2.40
N SER A 185 8.01 22.25 1.65
CA SER A 185 9.37 22.62 1.99
C SER A 185 9.38 23.31 3.35
N ALA A 186 10.06 22.69 4.32
CA ALA A 186 10.22 23.24 5.67
C ALA A 186 10.98 24.58 5.64
N LYS A 187 10.59 25.47 6.55
CA LYS A 187 11.29 26.70 6.94
C LYS A 187 12.77 26.42 7.24
N ARG A 188 13.69 27.26 6.75
CA ARG A 188 14.98 27.50 7.41
C ARG A 188 14.72 28.48 8.58
N PRO A 189 15.34 28.30 9.75
CA PRO A 189 15.21 29.26 10.84
C PRO A 189 15.88 30.58 10.49
N SER A 190 15.26 31.67 10.94
CA SER A 190 15.64 33.06 10.73
C SER A 190 16.89 33.43 11.53
N SER A 191 17.97 33.79 10.84
CA SER A 191 18.94 34.78 11.34
C SER A 191 19.86 35.24 10.21
N THR A 192 19.49 36.31 9.51
CA THR A 192 20.40 37.35 8.98
C THR A 192 19.60 38.39 8.18
N PRO A 193 19.83 39.70 8.39
CA PRO A 193 19.22 40.75 7.59
C PRO A 193 20.02 40.99 6.29
N GLU A 194 19.29 41.46 5.27
CA GLU A 194 19.75 42.14 4.05
C GLU A 194 20.47 41.34 2.93
N SER A 195 19.85 41.26 1.75
CA SER A 195 20.12 42.21 0.66
C SER A 195 19.24 41.90 -0.58
N GLU A 196 19.01 42.95 -1.35
CA GLU A 196 18.07 43.10 -2.45
C GLU A 196 18.26 42.22 -3.70
N LYS A 197 17.13 42.04 -4.41
CA LYS A 197 16.93 41.77 -5.85
C LYS A 197 17.23 40.36 -6.39
N SER A 198 16.16 39.59 -6.60
CA SER A 198 15.90 38.93 -7.89
C SER A 198 14.42 38.53 -8.01
N SER A 199 13.83 38.80 -9.17
CA SER A 199 12.41 38.67 -9.46
C SER A 199 11.98 37.23 -9.79
N ASN A 200 10.68 37.00 -9.58
CA ASN A 200 9.81 36.08 -10.33
C ASN A 200 10.02 34.58 -10.14
N TYR A 201 9.52 34.07 -9.01
CA TYR A 201 8.49 33.01 -8.93
C TYR A 201 8.15 32.85 -7.43
N ALA A 202 7.13 33.57 -6.97
CA ALA A 202 6.69 33.48 -5.58
C ALA A 202 6.08 32.09 -5.32
N LYS A 203 6.80 31.23 -4.60
CA LYS A 203 6.25 30.03 -3.95
C LYS A 203 5.16 30.48 -2.99
N MET A 204 3.91 30.41 -3.42
CA MET A 204 2.77 30.84 -2.65
C MET A 204 2.60 29.97 -1.39
N GLN A 205 2.96 30.54 -0.23
CA GLN A 205 2.60 30.00 1.07
C GLN A 205 1.10 30.22 1.31
N LEU A 206 0.48 29.29 2.03
CA LEU A 206 -0.96 29.21 2.31
C LEU A 206 -1.04 29.53 3.80
N SER A 207 -1.88 30.48 4.19
CA SER A 207 -1.95 30.93 5.59
C SER A 207 -2.39 29.80 6.52
N GLU A 208 -1.99 29.87 7.79
CA GLU A 208 -2.33 28.87 8.82
C GLU A 208 -3.85 28.66 8.95
N ALA A 209 -4.65 29.72 8.76
CA ALA A 209 -6.12 29.64 8.77
C ALA A 209 -6.70 28.78 7.63
N ALA A 210 -6.08 28.85 6.45
CA ALA A 210 -6.46 28.06 5.29
C ALA A 210 -6.09 26.58 5.46
N GLU A 211 -4.95 26.29 6.10
CA GLU A 211 -4.55 24.93 6.48
C GLU A 211 -5.52 24.33 7.52
N ALA A 212 -5.87 25.08 8.56
CA ALA A 212 -6.84 24.66 9.58
C ALA A 212 -8.23 24.37 8.99
N THR A 213 -8.68 25.19 8.05
CA THR A 213 -9.97 25.00 7.37
C THR A 213 -9.96 23.76 6.48
N ILE A 214 -8.89 23.53 5.71
CA ILE A 214 -8.73 22.33 4.88
C ILE A 214 -8.75 21.07 5.75
N GLN A 215 -8.00 21.08 6.86
CA GLN A 215 -7.96 19.96 7.79
C GLN A 215 -9.34 19.66 8.39
N SER A 216 -10.07 20.69 8.81
CA SER A 216 -11.44 20.56 9.33
C SER A 216 -12.40 19.95 8.30
N THR A 217 -12.36 20.42 7.04
CA THR A 217 -13.22 19.87 5.98
C THR A 217 -12.89 18.42 5.64
N THR A 218 -11.62 18.03 5.66
CA THR A 218 -11.19 16.66 5.41
C THR A 218 -11.57 15.73 6.56
N GLU A 219 -11.44 16.17 7.80
CA GLU A 219 -11.87 15.40 8.97
C GLU A 219 -13.39 15.21 9.00
N ALA A 220 -14.16 16.22 8.65
CA ALA A 220 -15.61 16.09 8.48
C ALA A 220 -15.96 15.10 7.37
N THR A 221 -15.25 15.15 6.24
CA THR A 221 -15.44 14.20 5.14
C THR A 221 -15.14 12.77 5.56
N LEU A 222 -14.03 12.56 6.25
CA LEU A 222 -13.62 11.26 6.75
C LEU A 222 -14.65 10.68 7.73
N CYS A 223 -15.10 11.49 8.69
CA CYS A 223 -16.12 11.05 9.67
C CYS A 223 -17.42 10.67 8.97
N TYR A 224 -17.87 11.47 8.00
CA TYR A 224 -19.05 11.16 7.19
C TYR A 224 -18.91 9.81 6.47
N ARG A 225 -17.78 9.57 5.80
CA ARG A 225 -17.53 8.30 5.11
C ARG A 225 -17.61 7.10 6.06
N LEU A 226 -17.02 7.25 7.25
CA LEU A 226 -17.00 6.19 8.26
C LEU A 226 -18.40 5.90 8.83
N MET A 227 -19.22 6.93 9.09
CA MET A 227 -20.60 6.77 9.53
C MET A 227 -21.47 6.04 8.47
N CYS A 228 -21.13 6.16 7.20
CA CYS A 228 -21.77 5.41 6.12
C CYS A 228 -21.14 4.04 5.86
N GLY A 229 -20.18 3.59 6.68
CA GLY A 229 -19.54 2.28 6.56
C GLY A 229 -18.54 2.18 5.40
N MET A 230 -18.21 3.31 4.78
CA MET A 230 -17.44 3.33 3.56
C MET A 230 -15.96 3.21 3.87
N THR A 231 -15.33 2.15 3.36
CA THR A 231 -13.87 1.97 3.35
C THR A 231 -13.40 2.02 1.90
N GLY A 232 -12.20 2.53 1.69
CA GLY A 232 -11.71 3.17 0.46
C GLY A 232 -12.13 2.60 -0.90
N THR A 233 -11.12 2.18 -1.67
CA THR A 233 -11.17 2.15 -3.14
C THR A 233 -12.03 1.03 -3.72
N VAL A 234 -12.24 1.05 -5.04
CA VAL A 234 -12.88 -0.05 -5.80
C VAL A 234 -12.25 -1.43 -5.49
N LEU A 235 -10.99 -1.47 -5.07
CA LEU A 235 -10.23 -2.68 -4.78
C LEU A 235 -10.56 -3.32 -3.42
N ASP A 236 -11.31 -2.62 -2.56
CA ASP A 236 -11.68 -3.05 -1.20
C ASP A 236 -13.16 -2.72 -0.92
N ALA A 237 -14.01 -3.72 -0.68
CA ALA A 237 -15.41 -3.48 -0.32
C ALA A 237 -15.57 -3.07 1.15
N PRO A 238 -16.58 -2.25 1.49
CA PRO A 238 -16.96 -2.00 2.88
C PRO A 238 -17.42 -3.29 3.57
N ASP A 239 -17.19 -3.39 4.89
CA ASP A 239 -17.81 -4.44 5.68
C ASP A 239 -19.29 -4.13 5.88
N ILE A 240 -20.16 -4.79 5.11
CA ILE A 240 -21.61 -4.63 5.19
C ILE A 240 -22.20 -5.09 6.53
N HIS A 241 -21.44 -5.85 7.31
CA HIS A 241 -21.87 -6.37 8.60
C HIS A 241 -21.21 -5.66 9.77
N ALA A 242 -20.27 -4.74 9.54
CA ALA A 242 -19.69 -3.95 10.61
C ALA A 242 -20.72 -2.94 11.14
N PRO A 243 -20.87 -2.81 12.47
CA PRO A 243 -21.71 -1.77 13.04
C PRO A 243 -21.19 -0.40 12.62
N LEU A 244 -22.11 0.44 12.12
CA LEU A 244 -21.80 1.80 11.72
C LEU A 244 -21.64 2.70 12.96
N PRO A 245 -20.67 3.63 12.95
CA PRO A 245 -20.61 4.68 13.97
C PRO A 245 -21.92 5.47 13.98
N VAL A 246 -22.55 5.55 15.15
CA VAL A 246 -23.82 6.28 15.34
C VAL A 246 -23.54 7.75 15.72
N THR A 247 -22.38 8.00 16.33
CA THR A 247 -21.96 9.34 16.76
C THR A 247 -20.71 9.84 16.02
N VAL A 248 -20.55 11.17 15.95
CA VAL A 248 -19.33 11.79 15.42
C VAL A 248 -18.10 11.44 16.27
N ALA A 249 -18.29 11.25 17.58
CA ALA A 249 -17.22 10.83 18.49
C ALA A 249 -16.71 9.42 18.12
N GLU A 250 -17.61 8.46 17.90
CA GLU A 250 -17.27 7.12 17.42
C GLU A 250 -16.59 7.16 16.04
N ALA A 251 -17.09 8.01 15.12
CA ALA A 251 -16.49 8.17 13.80
C ALA A 251 -15.06 8.75 13.87
N LYS A 252 -14.81 9.70 14.77
CA LYS A 252 -13.48 10.25 15.05
C LYS A 252 -12.55 9.20 15.66
N GLU A 253 -13.04 8.41 16.61
CA GLU A 253 -12.25 7.32 17.20
C GLU A 253 -11.88 6.27 16.13
N ALA A 254 -12.83 5.89 15.28
CA ALA A 254 -12.60 4.98 14.16
C ALA A 254 -11.58 5.54 13.16
N ALA A 255 -11.64 6.85 12.88
CA ALA A 255 -10.66 7.54 12.05
C ALA A 255 -9.24 7.49 12.65
N LEU A 256 -9.10 7.78 13.94
CA LEU A 256 -7.82 7.69 14.66
C LEU A 256 -7.27 6.27 14.65
N ARG A 257 -8.12 5.27 14.91
CA ARG A 257 -7.74 3.86 14.85
C ARG A 257 -7.19 3.49 13.48
N ARG A 258 -7.84 3.91 12.40
CA ARG A 258 -7.39 3.69 11.02
C ARG A 258 -6.11 4.45 10.65
N ARG A 259 -5.91 5.67 11.19
CA ARG A 259 -4.61 6.37 11.07
C ARG A 259 -3.49 5.55 11.72
N ARG A 260 -3.73 4.95 12.87
CA ARG A 260 -2.74 4.06 13.52
C ARG A 260 -2.43 2.81 12.70
N ILE A 261 -3.39 2.28 11.92
CA ILE A 261 -3.13 1.19 10.95
C ILE A 261 -2.10 1.64 9.91
N VAL A 262 -2.23 2.86 9.39
CA VAL A 262 -1.26 3.45 8.45
C VAL A 262 0.13 3.51 9.10
N GLY A 263 0.23 4.02 10.32
CA GLY A 263 1.48 4.05 11.08
C GLY A 263 2.09 2.67 11.28
N GLY A 264 1.26 1.67 11.59
CA GLY A 264 1.68 0.28 11.79
C GLY A 264 2.21 -0.36 10.50
N ALA A 265 1.51 -0.16 9.37
CA ALA A 265 1.95 -0.65 8.07
C ALA A 265 3.31 -0.07 7.66
N VAL A 266 3.48 1.25 7.89
CA VAL A 266 4.74 1.95 7.64
C VAL A 266 5.86 1.46 8.56
N LEU A 267 5.58 1.27 9.85
CA LEU A 267 6.56 0.75 10.81
C LEU A 267 7.09 -0.61 10.33
N VAL A 268 6.20 -1.54 9.96
CA VAL A 268 6.57 -2.87 9.47
C VAL A 268 7.37 -2.77 8.16
N TRP A 269 7.16 -1.77 7.30
CA TRP A 269 8.02 -1.54 6.12
C TRP A 269 9.42 -1.02 6.50
N VAL A 270 9.49 -0.09 7.45
CA VAL A 270 10.75 0.47 7.94
C VAL A 270 11.64 -0.63 8.53
N ILE A 271 11.08 -1.52 9.33
CA ILE A 271 11.80 -2.66 9.92
C ILE A 271 11.50 -3.99 9.21
N THR A 272 11.21 -3.96 7.91
CA THR A 272 10.75 -5.16 7.19
C THR A 272 11.73 -6.33 7.34
N PRO A 273 11.26 -7.56 7.58
CA PRO A 273 12.14 -8.72 7.75
C PRO A 273 12.86 -9.10 6.45
N ALA A 274 12.47 -8.52 5.30
CA ALA A 274 13.19 -8.62 4.04
C ALA A 274 14.19 -7.45 3.82
N MET A 275 14.54 -6.68 4.85
CA MET A 275 15.29 -5.41 4.71
C MET A 275 16.67 -5.57 4.06
N VAL A 276 17.34 -6.72 4.20
CA VAL A 276 18.60 -6.98 3.48
C VAL A 276 18.42 -6.83 1.97
N PHE A 277 17.36 -7.43 1.42
CA PHE A 277 17.02 -7.34 -0.01
C PHE A 277 16.59 -5.94 -0.45
N THR A 278 16.51 -4.99 0.48
CA THR A 278 16.28 -3.58 0.15
C THR A 278 17.54 -2.73 0.02
N VAL A 279 18.70 -3.28 0.37
CA VAL A 279 20.00 -2.63 0.23
C VAL A 279 20.95 -3.40 -0.68
N VAL A 280 20.83 -4.73 -0.75
CA VAL A 280 21.70 -5.58 -1.58
C VAL A 280 21.31 -5.56 -3.05
N VAL A 281 22.17 -6.07 -3.94
CA VAL A 281 21.96 -6.04 -5.41
C VAL A 281 20.96 -7.11 -5.84
N TYR A 282 19.70 -6.81 -5.54
CA TYR A 282 18.55 -7.69 -5.67
C TYR A 282 17.37 -6.93 -6.29
N THR A 283 16.35 -7.66 -6.72
CA THR A 283 15.21 -7.12 -7.48
C THR A 283 14.09 -6.55 -6.61
N GLU A 284 14.11 -6.86 -5.31
CA GLU A 284 12.98 -6.76 -4.40
C GLU A 284 12.47 -5.33 -4.24
N SER A 285 13.37 -4.35 -4.10
CA SER A 285 12.97 -2.95 -3.95
C SER A 285 12.38 -2.35 -5.23
N LEU A 286 13.00 -2.66 -6.38
CA LEU A 286 12.52 -2.21 -7.68
C LEU A 286 11.17 -2.85 -8.01
N PHE A 287 11.04 -4.15 -7.75
CA PHE A 287 9.80 -4.88 -7.92
C PHE A 287 8.69 -4.33 -7.02
N ALA A 288 8.97 -4.10 -5.73
CA ALA A 288 8.00 -3.53 -4.80
C ALA A 288 7.60 -2.09 -5.20
N LEU A 289 8.56 -1.25 -5.60
CA LEU A 289 8.29 0.12 -6.06
C LEU A 289 7.31 0.12 -7.23
N VAL A 290 7.63 -0.62 -8.29
CA VAL A 290 6.86 -0.60 -9.54
C VAL A 290 5.48 -1.23 -9.33
N THR A 291 5.37 -2.32 -8.57
CA THR A 291 4.09 -2.98 -8.28
C THR A 291 3.21 -2.15 -7.34
N MET A 292 3.75 -1.60 -6.25
CA MET A 292 2.99 -0.71 -5.36
C MET A 292 2.58 0.58 -6.06
N PHE A 293 3.39 1.09 -7.00
CA PHE A 293 3.00 2.25 -7.79
C PHE A 293 1.85 1.90 -8.75
N GLY A 294 1.92 0.77 -9.44
CA GLY A 294 0.82 0.29 -10.29
C GLY A 294 -0.47 0.10 -9.51
N LEU A 295 -0.39 -0.51 -8.32
CA LEU A 295 -1.53 -0.64 -7.40
C LEU A 295 -2.05 0.71 -6.94
N TYR A 296 -1.18 1.67 -6.62
CA TYR A 296 -1.58 3.01 -6.25
C TYR A 296 -2.34 3.72 -7.37
N LEU A 297 -1.90 3.60 -8.63
CA LEU A 297 -2.60 4.17 -9.77
C LEU A 297 -3.96 3.49 -10.05
N LEU A 298 -4.02 2.17 -9.88
CA LEU A 298 -5.25 1.40 -10.03
C LEU A 298 -6.25 1.70 -8.90
N ALA A 299 -5.75 1.89 -7.68
CA ALA A 299 -6.54 2.28 -6.52
C ALA A 299 -7.06 3.72 -6.65
N TRP A 300 -6.34 4.58 -7.38
CA TRP A 300 -6.71 5.96 -7.70
C TRP A 300 -7.71 6.07 -8.85
N HIS A 301 -8.43 5.01 -9.22
CA HIS A 301 -9.55 5.07 -10.18
C HIS A 301 -10.77 5.79 -9.59
N GLU A 302 -10.56 7.04 -9.20
CA GLU A 302 -11.49 8.15 -9.19
C GLU A 302 -10.73 9.36 -9.78
N PRO A 303 -11.22 10.00 -10.86
CA PRO A 303 -10.64 11.27 -11.25
C PRO A 303 -10.89 12.28 -10.13
N LEU A 304 -9.87 13.07 -9.76
CA LEU A 304 -10.15 14.36 -9.16
C LEU A 304 -11.10 15.10 -10.11
N PRO A 305 -12.28 15.56 -9.66
CA PRO A 305 -13.09 16.40 -10.51
C PRO A 305 -12.25 17.64 -10.87
N TRP A 306 -12.17 17.97 -12.16
CA TRP A 306 -11.52 19.21 -12.65
C TRP A 306 -11.98 20.44 -11.86
N ALA A 307 -13.22 20.44 -11.38
CA ALA A 307 -13.80 21.47 -10.51
C ALA A 307 -13.17 21.58 -9.09
N VAL A 308 -12.52 20.54 -8.58
CA VAL A 308 -11.76 20.54 -7.32
C VAL A 308 -10.35 21.06 -7.56
N GLN A 309 -9.72 20.69 -8.68
CA GLN A 309 -8.43 21.25 -9.10
C GLN A 309 -8.55 22.76 -9.39
N LEU A 310 -9.61 23.18 -10.08
CA LEU A 310 -9.96 24.58 -10.31
C LEU A 310 -10.28 25.34 -9.03
N ARG A 311 -10.87 24.71 -8.01
CA ARG A 311 -11.14 25.36 -6.72
C ARG A 311 -9.90 25.48 -5.85
N ILE A 312 -9.01 24.50 -5.89
CA ILE A 312 -7.71 24.62 -5.24
C ILE A 312 -6.93 25.74 -5.92
N ALA A 313 -6.94 25.80 -7.26
CA ALA A 313 -6.34 26.91 -8.01
C ALA A 313 -7.01 28.27 -7.73
N SER A 314 -8.35 28.33 -7.64
CA SER A 314 -9.09 29.59 -7.39
C SER A 314 -9.01 30.07 -5.94
N TYR A 315 -8.92 29.13 -5.00
CA TYR A 315 -8.74 29.41 -3.58
C TYR A 315 -7.31 29.89 -3.28
N LEU A 316 -6.33 29.30 -3.95
CA LEU A 316 -4.97 29.80 -3.96
C LEU A 316 -4.94 31.20 -4.63
N SER A 317 -5.63 31.44 -5.74
CA SER A 317 -5.68 32.79 -6.33
C SER A 317 -6.41 33.84 -5.46
N SER A 318 -7.38 33.44 -4.63
CA SER A 318 -8.08 34.36 -3.71
C SER A 318 -7.29 34.72 -2.44
N LEU A 319 -6.22 33.97 -2.14
CA LEU A 319 -5.32 34.24 -1.02
C LEU A 319 -4.11 35.09 -1.45
N THR A 320 -4.02 35.46 -2.73
CA THR A 320 -2.91 36.24 -3.33
C THR A 320 -3.28 37.67 -3.70
N THR A 321 -4.52 38.10 -3.50
CA THR A 321 -4.89 39.52 -3.65
C THR A 321 -4.63 40.25 -2.33
N PRO A 322 -3.61 41.13 -2.24
CA PRO A 322 -3.52 42.03 -1.10
C PRO A 322 -4.70 43.02 -1.16
N ASP A 323 -5.31 43.29 -0.01
CA ASP A 323 -6.32 44.33 0.15
C ASP A 323 -5.79 45.67 -0.39
N PRO A 324 -6.53 46.36 -1.28
CA PRO A 324 -6.24 47.74 -1.60
C PRO A 324 -6.79 48.60 -0.46
N ALA A 325 -5.98 48.81 0.58
CA ALA A 325 -6.19 49.97 1.43
C ALA A 325 -5.75 51.22 0.64
N ALA A 326 -6.71 51.97 0.09
CA ALA A 326 -6.62 53.43 -0.02
C ALA A 326 -7.97 54.06 -0.37
N THR A 327 -8.50 54.87 0.57
CA THR A 327 -9.30 56.11 0.37
C THR A 327 -10.71 55.95 -0.25
N THR A 328 -11.84 56.47 0.27
CA THR A 328 -12.10 57.69 1.05
C THR A 328 -13.57 57.71 1.54
N THR A 329 -13.78 58.13 2.80
CA THR A 329 -14.91 58.93 3.35
C THR A 329 -16.36 58.80 2.81
N SER A 330 -17.32 58.53 3.71
CA SER A 330 -18.47 59.45 4.03
C SER A 330 -19.73 58.75 4.59
N LYS A 331 -20.14 59.18 5.80
CA LYS A 331 -21.51 59.32 6.39
C LYS A 331 -22.31 58.07 6.87
N ALA A 332 -22.28 57.89 8.21
CA ALA A 332 -23.35 57.71 9.24
C ALA A 332 -24.79 57.25 8.87
N PRO A 333 -25.67 56.80 9.83
CA PRO A 333 -25.51 56.54 11.28
C PRO A 333 -26.08 55.18 11.81
N ALA A 334 -25.99 55.03 13.12
CA ALA A 334 -26.23 53.87 14.00
C ALA A 334 -27.69 53.45 14.26
N GLN A 335 -27.85 52.22 14.73
CA GLN A 335 -28.78 51.71 15.78
C GLN A 335 -28.55 50.18 15.87
N ALA A 336 -28.57 49.46 16.98
CA ALA A 336 -28.53 49.70 18.41
C ALA A 336 -28.31 48.29 19.05
N ARG A 337 -27.80 48.29 20.28
CA ARG A 337 -27.50 47.15 21.16
C ARG A 337 -28.68 46.18 21.34
N LEU A 338 -28.41 44.89 21.63
CA LEU A 338 -28.60 44.25 22.95
C LEU A 338 -28.67 42.70 22.84
N ALA A 339 -28.24 42.08 23.94
CA ALA A 339 -27.99 40.66 24.17
C ALA A 339 -29.30 39.86 24.48
N PRO A 340 -29.22 38.55 24.83
CA PRO A 340 -30.19 37.49 24.48
C PRO A 340 -31.36 37.31 25.47
N PRO A 341 -32.25 36.33 25.20
CA PRO A 341 -32.76 35.50 26.29
C PRO A 341 -32.74 33.98 25.98
N PRO A 342 -32.36 33.13 26.96
CA PRO A 342 -32.89 31.78 27.15
C PRO A 342 -33.77 31.75 28.44
N PRO A 343 -34.36 30.63 28.95
CA PRO A 343 -34.28 29.21 28.52
C PRO A 343 -35.62 28.39 28.57
N LEU A 344 -35.52 27.12 28.11
CA LEU A 344 -36.17 25.87 28.59
C LEU A 344 -37.60 25.41 28.14
N ALA A 345 -37.59 24.17 27.60
CA ALA A 345 -38.49 23.04 27.83
C ALA A 345 -39.86 22.93 27.12
N GLN A 346 -39.95 21.99 26.16
CA GLN A 346 -41.05 21.01 25.95
C GLN A 346 -40.60 20.04 24.84
N GLN A 347 -40.07 18.87 25.19
CA GLN A 347 -40.79 17.59 25.30
C GLN A 347 -41.35 17.08 23.97
N TRP A 348 -40.78 15.94 23.56
CA TRP A 348 -41.34 14.97 22.63
C TRP A 348 -42.86 14.76 22.82
N ALA A 349 -43.60 14.75 21.72
CA ALA A 349 -44.88 14.05 21.65
C ALA A 349 -44.93 13.26 20.32
N LEU A 350 -45.09 11.94 20.46
CA LEU A 350 -45.53 11.05 19.40
C LEU A 350 -46.84 11.59 18.77
N ALA A 351 -46.98 11.44 17.46
CA ALA A 351 -48.28 11.26 16.83
C ALA A 351 -48.24 9.96 16.01
N THR A 352 -48.94 8.99 16.57
CA THR A 352 -49.22 7.64 16.10
C THR A 352 -50.28 7.60 15.00
N ASN A 353 -50.16 6.58 14.13
CA ASN A 353 -51.23 5.89 13.36
C ASN A 353 -51.75 6.65 12.10
N THR A 354 -52.02 6.03 10.94
CA THR A 354 -52.41 4.65 10.61
C THR A 354 -52.01 4.25 9.17
N ILE A 355 -51.29 3.13 9.06
CA ILE A 355 -51.55 1.92 8.25
C ILE A 355 -52.01 2.05 6.77
N GLY A 356 -51.13 1.62 5.87
CA GLY A 356 -51.42 1.10 4.53
C GLY A 356 -50.17 0.44 3.94
N GLY A 357 -50.11 -0.90 3.91
CA GLY A 357 -48.90 -1.71 3.80
C GLY A 357 -48.15 -1.68 2.46
N GLY A 358 -46.82 -1.86 2.54
CA GLY A 358 -45.93 -2.05 1.39
C GLY A 358 -44.43 -1.81 1.68
N ALA A 359 -43.85 -2.58 2.60
CA ALA A 359 -42.40 -2.87 2.75
C ALA A 359 -41.39 -1.70 2.62
N THR A 360 -41.43 -0.83 3.61
CA THR A 360 -40.34 0.06 4.06
C THR A 360 -39.24 -0.70 4.80
N ALA A 361 -37.97 -0.52 4.40
CA ALA A 361 -36.81 -0.47 5.31
C ALA A 361 -35.57 0.13 4.61
N ARG A 362 -35.74 1.24 3.88
CA ARG A 362 -34.64 2.13 3.45
C ARG A 362 -34.97 3.56 3.87
N SER A 363 -35.00 3.79 5.17
CA SER A 363 -35.14 5.13 5.73
C SER A 363 -34.53 5.11 7.12
N HIS A 364 -33.29 5.61 7.20
CA HIS A 364 -32.70 6.39 8.28
C HIS A 364 -31.18 6.29 8.20
N ILE A 365 -30.61 6.83 7.12
CA ILE A 365 -29.34 7.54 7.26
C ILE A 365 -29.73 8.82 8.02
N PRO A 366 -29.20 9.06 9.24
CA PRO A 366 -29.53 10.27 9.99
C PRO A 366 -29.26 11.48 9.11
N GLY A 367 -30.24 12.39 9.10
CA GLY A 367 -30.18 13.58 8.26
C GLY A 367 -28.87 14.33 8.47
N ILE A 368 -28.19 14.57 7.36
CA ILE A 368 -27.08 15.51 7.16
C ILE A 368 -27.23 16.87 7.90
N PRO A 369 -28.43 17.41 8.20
CA PRO A 369 -28.57 18.68 8.95
C PRO A 369 -27.94 18.71 10.34
N SER A 370 -27.79 17.57 11.03
CA SER A 370 -27.14 17.54 12.36
C SER A 370 -25.62 17.72 12.29
N LEU A 371 -25.00 17.37 11.17
CA LEU A 371 -23.55 17.51 10.90
C LEU A 371 -23.17 18.87 10.33
N LEU A 372 -24.15 19.62 9.82
CA LEU A 372 -23.99 20.93 9.17
C LEU A 372 -24.70 22.03 9.97
N ARG A 373 -24.45 22.11 11.28
CA ARG A 373 -25.12 23.04 12.21
C ARG A 373 -25.06 24.54 11.83
N ASN A 374 -24.22 24.90 10.86
CA ASN A 374 -24.06 26.28 10.35
C ASN A 374 -24.55 26.48 8.91
N ALA A 375 -25.18 25.49 8.27
CA ALA A 375 -25.79 25.66 6.95
C ALA A 375 -27.28 26.00 7.12
N THR A 376 -27.64 27.26 6.87
CA THR A 376 -29.02 27.77 7.00
C THR A 376 -30.02 27.00 6.14
N PRO A 377 -31.22 26.65 6.66
CA PRO A 377 -32.24 25.92 5.91
C PRO A 377 -32.92 26.85 4.90
N GLY A 378 -32.79 26.54 3.60
CA GLY A 378 -33.53 27.28 2.56
C GLY A 378 -32.98 27.23 1.13
N ALA A 379 -31.84 26.62 0.86
CA ALA A 379 -31.28 26.55 -0.49
C ALA A 379 -31.22 25.10 -1.02
N SER A 380 -32.35 24.58 -1.52
CA SER A 380 -32.41 23.32 -2.25
C SER A 380 -31.99 23.52 -3.70
N GLY A 381 -30.68 23.51 -3.96
CA GLY A 381 -30.16 23.30 -5.31
C GLY A 381 -30.07 21.80 -5.59
N GLU A 382 -30.92 21.29 -6.49
CA GLU A 382 -30.84 19.90 -6.97
C GLU A 382 -29.48 19.68 -7.65
N ILE A 383 -28.77 18.59 -7.34
CA ILE A 383 -27.49 18.24 -7.96
C ILE A 383 -27.75 17.08 -8.91
N THR A 384 -27.66 17.33 -10.21
CA THR A 384 -27.81 16.30 -11.23
C THR A 384 -26.47 15.62 -11.52
N MET A 385 -26.38 14.31 -11.34
CA MET A 385 -25.16 13.53 -11.60
C MET A 385 -25.23 12.92 -13.01
N VAL A 386 -24.29 13.29 -13.90
CA VAL A 386 -24.20 12.74 -15.26
C VAL A 386 -23.10 11.68 -15.31
N TRP A 387 -23.49 10.46 -15.66
CA TRP A 387 -22.60 9.29 -15.76
C TRP A 387 -21.99 9.19 -17.17
N LYS A 388 -20.66 9.09 -17.28
CA LYS A 388 -19.98 8.83 -18.56
C LYS A 388 -19.08 7.60 -18.47
N GLN A 389 -19.38 6.59 -19.27
CA GLN A 389 -18.61 5.35 -19.28
C GLN A 389 -17.23 5.56 -19.91
N SER A 390 -16.15 5.37 -19.15
CA SER A 390 -14.76 5.35 -19.65
C SER A 390 -14.25 3.91 -19.60
N PHE A 391 -13.96 3.29 -20.74
CA PHE A 391 -13.55 1.89 -20.80
C PHE A 391 -12.10 1.62 -20.41
N LEU A 392 -11.26 2.65 -20.49
CA LEU A 392 -9.84 2.63 -20.20
C LEU A 392 -9.44 4.02 -19.69
N SER A 393 -8.68 4.10 -18.59
CA SER A 393 -8.12 5.37 -18.10
C SER A 393 -6.61 5.44 -18.32
N SER A 394 -6.06 6.66 -18.34
CA SER A 394 -4.61 6.84 -18.42
C SER A 394 -3.88 6.29 -17.19
N THR A 395 -4.50 6.31 -16.02
CA THR A 395 -3.93 5.74 -14.79
C THR A 395 -3.90 4.22 -14.83
N GLU A 396 -4.91 3.60 -15.44
CA GLU A 396 -4.97 2.16 -15.66
C GLU A 396 -3.92 1.70 -16.67
N VAL A 397 -3.79 2.40 -17.81
CA VAL A 397 -2.71 2.13 -18.77
C VAL A 397 -1.35 2.25 -18.11
N ALA A 398 -1.12 3.30 -17.30
CA ALA A 398 0.12 3.44 -16.55
C ALA A 398 0.34 2.30 -15.54
N ALA A 399 -0.71 1.82 -14.86
CA ALA A 399 -0.62 0.66 -13.98
C ALA A 399 -0.23 -0.62 -14.74
N VAL A 400 -0.82 -0.85 -15.92
CA VAL A 400 -0.49 -1.99 -16.80
C VAL A 400 0.98 -1.93 -17.26
N LEU A 401 1.46 -0.74 -17.66
CA LEU A 401 2.85 -0.54 -18.03
C LEU A 401 3.81 -0.82 -16.85
N LEU A 402 3.45 -0.38 -15.65
CA LEU A 402 4.22 -0.68 -14.44
C LEU A 402 4.22 -2.19 -14.13
N PHE A 403 3.07 -2.87 -14.17
CA PHE A 403 3.05 -4.33 -13.95
C PHE A 403 3.83 -5.09 -15.02
N THR A 404 3.81 -4.63 -16.26
CA THR A 404 4.64 -5.17 -17.34
C THR A 404 6.13 -4.95 -17.06
N LEU A 405 6.52 -3.75 -16.61
CA LEU A 405 7.90 -3.46 -16.17
C LEU A 405 8.31 -4.33 -14.98
N ALA A 406 7.41 -4.58 -14.02
CA ALA A 406 7.66 -5.49 -12.91
C ALA A 406 8.00 -6.91 -13.39
N GLY A 407 7.40 -7.34 -14.50
CA GLY A 407 7.70 -8.61 -15.18
C GLY A 407 9.12 -8.69 -15.73
N SER A 408 9.82 -7.57 -15.93
CA SER A 408 11.25 -7.59 -16.27
C SER A 408 12.15 -7.85 -15.06
N PHE A 409 11.66 -7.69 -13.84
CA PHE A 409 12.43 -7.96 -12.62
C PHE A 409 12.19 -9.35 -12.09
N ARG A 410 10.93 -9.83 -12.10
CA ARG A 410 10.55 -11.13 -11.53
C ARG A 410 9.46 -11.82 -12.34
N SER A 411 9.57 -13.13 -12.43
CA SER A 411 8.59 -13.98 -13.12
C SER A 411 7.18 -13.89 -12.52
N ASN A 412 7.05 -13.74 -11.21
CA ASN A 412 5.76 -13.68 -10.52
C ASN A 412 4.96 -12.39 -10.78
N ALA A 413 5.49 -11.42 -11.53
CA ALA A 413 4.75 -10.20 -11.87
C ALA A 413 3.43 -10.47 -12.60
N PHE A 414 3.33 -11.58 -13.34
CA PHE A 414 2.08 -11.95 -14.03
C PHE A 414 0.89 -12.09 -13.07
N THR A 415 1.14 -12.38 -11.79
CA THR A 415 0.09 -12.50 -10.77
C THR A 415 -0.66 -11.18 -10.54
N PHE A 416 -0.07 -10.03 -10.93
CA PHE A 416 -0.72 -8.72 -10.85
C PHE A 416 -1.81 -8.52 -11.91
N ALA A 417 -1.85 -9.34 -12.97
CA ALA A 417 -2.99 -9.39 -13.90
C ALA A 417 -4.31 -9.71 -13.15
N GLY A 418 -4.20 -10.41 -12.01
CA GLY A 418 -5.32 -10.66 -11.11
C GLY A 418 -6.03 -9.39 -10.65
N PHE A 419 -5.33 -8.27 -10.43
CA PHE A 419 -5.96 -7.01 -9.99
C PHE A 419 -6.82 -6.36 -11.09
N LEU A 420 -6.50 -6.59 -12.37
CA LEU A 420 -7.25 -6.09 -13.52
C LEU A 420 -8.50 -6.95 -13.77
N PHE A 421 -8.33 -8.27 -13.62
CA PHE A 421 -9.41 -9.25 -13.76
C PHE A 421 -10.39 -9.24 -12.58
N PHE A 422 -9.91 -8.93 -11.37
CA PHE A 422 -10.67 -9.07 -10.14
C PHE A 422 -12.02 -8.33 -10.13
N PRO A 423 -12.14 -7.04 -10.52
CA PRO A 423 -13.42 -6.36 -10.56
C PRO A 423 -14.44 -7.05 -11.49
N LEU A 424 -13.97 -7.62 -12.61
CA LEU A 424 -14.80 -8.37 -13.55
C LEU A 424 -15.28 -9.68 -12.93
N ALA A 425 -14.39 -10.38 -12.24
CA ALA A 425 -14.70 -11.62 -11.54
C ALA A 425 -15.71 -11.39 -10.40
N VAL A 426 -15.53 -10.35 -9.60
CA VAL A 426 -16.47 -9.98 -8.52
C VAL A 426 -17.81 -9.55 -9.09
N GLN A 427 -17.86 -8.77 -10.18
CA GLN A 427 -19.12 -8.38 -10.82
C GLN A 427 -19.92 -9.59 -11.31
N LEU A 428 -19.25 -10.58 -11.92
CA LEU A 428 -19.87 -11.77 -12.48
C LEU A 428 -20.29 -12.78 -11.40
N ALA A 429 -19.39 -13.05 -10.45
CA ALA A 429 -19.59 -14.08 -9.44
C ALA A 429 -20.35 -13.58 -8.21
N LEU A 430 -20.13 -12.31 -7.80
CA LEU A 430 -20.57 -11.74 -6.52
C LEU A 430 -21.20 -10.34 -6.70
N PRO A 431 -22.35 -10.22 -7.38
CA PRO A 431 -22.93 -8.92 -7.74
C PRO A 431 -23.24 -8.02 -6.53
N ALA A 432 -23.63 -8.59 -5.39
CA ALA A 432 -23.88 -7.81 -4.17
C ALA A 432 -22.61 -7.16 -3.60
N VAL A 433 -21.45 -7.83 -3.69
CA VAL A 433 -20.16 -7.28 -3.26
C VAL A 433 -19.72 -6.17 -4.22
N TYR A 434 -19.92 -6.39 -5.52
CA TYR A 434 -19.66 -5.37 -6.54
C TYR A 434 -20.52 -4.12 -6.35
N GLU A 435 -21.82 -4.28 -6.07
CA GLU A 435 -22.73 -3.17 -5.75
C GLU A 435 -22.29 -2.41 -4.48
N ALA A 436 -21.83 -3.12 -3.45
CA ALA A 436 -21.28 -2.51 -2.24
C ALA A 436 -19.98 -1.72 -2.52
N GLN A 437 -19.08 -2.25 -3.36
CA GLN A 437 -17.87 -1.54 -3.80
C GLN A 437 -18.23 -0.29 -4.60
N ALA A 438 -19.15 -0.42 -5.57
CA ALA A 438 -19.59 0.68 -6.40
C ALA A 438 -20.25 1.79 -5.56
N SER A 439 -21.18 1.44 -4.67
CA SER A 439 -21.87 2.41 -3.81
C SER A 439 -20.93 3.18 -2.87
N ALA A 440 -19.93 2.52 -2.29
CA ALA A 440 -18.90 3.16 -1.45
C ALA A 440 -18.08 4.20 -2.23
N VAL A 441 -17.77 3.90 -3.49
CA VAL A 441 -17.08 4.79 -4.42
C VAL A 441 -17.98 5.97 -4.77
N LEU A 442 -19.26 5.77 -5.11
CA LEU A 442 -20.16 6.88 -5.53
C LEU A 442 -20.52 7.87 -4.42
N ALA A 443 -20.57 7.40 -3.18
CA ALA A 443 -20.90 8.26 -2.05
C ALA A 443 -19.72 9.16 -1.62
N GLY A 444 -18.47 8.81 -1.95
CA GLY A 444 -17.31 9.70 -1.78
C GLY A 444 -17.40 11.03 -2.55
N PRO A 445 -17.62 11.01 -3.88
CA PRO A 445 -17.92 12.17 -4.72
C PRO A 445 -19.11 12.97 -4.19
N SER A 446 -20.19 12.29 -3.79
CA SER A 446 -21.41 12.93 -3.28
C SER A 446 -21.17 13.71 -1.99
N ALA A 447 -20.42 13.12 -1.04
CA ALA A 447 -20.00 13.80 0.19
C ALA A 447 -19.18 15.06 -0.11
N ARG A 448 -18.16 14.92 -0.97
CA ARG A 448 -17.28 16.04 -1.35
C ARG A 448 -18.06 17.17 -2.00
N MET A 449 -19.00 16.85 -2.89
CA MET A 449 -19.88 17.85 -3.51
C MET A 449 -20.74 18.58 -2.49
N ALA A 450 -21.40 17.85 -1.59
CA ALA A 450 -22.26 18.41 -0.55
C ALA A 450 -21.47 19.36 0.37
N MET A 451 -20.29 18.94 0.82
CA MET A 451 -19.41 19.81 1.63
C MET A 451 -18.84 20.98 0.83
N SER A 452 -18.55 20.79 -0.46
CA SER A 452 -18.11 21.89 -1.34
C SER A 452 -19.22 22.90 -1.61
N ALA A 453 -20.49 22.48 -1.57
CA ALA A 453 -21.65 23.34 -1.67
C ALA A 453 -21.84 24.10 -0.35
N ALA A 454 -21.78 23.41 0.79
CA ALA A 454 -21.82 24.03 2.12
C ALA A 454 -20.72 25.09 2.31
N ALA A 455 -19.48 24.78 1.92
CA ALA A 455 -18.34 25.72 2.03
C ALA A 455 -18.43 26.93 1.09
N LYS A 456 -19.11 26.80 -0.07
CA LYS A 456 -19.30 27.93 -1.01
C LYS A 456 -20.47 28.84 -0.65
N HIS A 457 -21.37 28.40 0.22
CA HIS A 457 -22.64 29.08 0.49
C HIS A 457 -22.80 29.54 1.95
N GLY A 458 -21.69 29.79 2.65
CA GLY A 458 -21.69 30.60 3.88
C GLY A 458 -22.11 32.08 3.68
N GLY A 459 -22.49 32.47 2.46
CA GLY A 459 -23.13 33.75 2.13
C GLY A 459 -24.32 33.50 1.22
N ALA A 460 -25.52 33.82 1.71
CA ALA A 460 -26.77 33.65 1.01
C ALA A 460 -26.85 34.58 -0.21
N GLY A 461 -27.06 34.00 -1.39
CA GLY A 461 -27.45 34.72 -2.60
C GLY A 461 -28.42 33.85 -3.38
N LYS A 462 -29.68 34.29 -3.47
CA LYS A 462 -30.72 33.69 -4.33
C LYS A 462 -30.30 33.85 -5.79
N ASP A 463 -30.62 32.87 -6.61
CA ASP A 463 -30.30 32.76 -8.05
C ASP A 463 -28.92 32.22 -8.40
N ARG A 464 -28.72 30.90 -8.26
CA ARG A 464 -27.62 30.19 -8.93
C ARG A 464 -28.01 28.81 -9.50
N PRO A 465 -27.44 28.44 -10.66
CA PRO A 465 -27.85 27.27 -11.44
C PRO A 465 -27.47 25.93 -10.79
N CYS A 466 -28.30 24.93 -11.08
CA CYS A 466 -28.12 23.50 -10.81
C CYS A 466 -26.69 23.05 -11.21
N ARG A 467 -25.92 22.51 -10.26
CA ARG A 467 -24.56 22.04 -10.54
C ARG A 467 -24.59 20.59 -10.96
N VAL A 468 -24.36 20.35 -12.25
CA VAL A 468 -24.15 19.02 -12.80
C VAL A 468 -22.77 18.53 -12.40
N ALA A 469 -22.70 17.38 -11.72
CA ALA A 469 -21.43 16.72 -11.44
C ALA A 469 -21.28 15.47 -12.29
N ARG A 470 -20.10 15.31 -12.89
CA ARG A 470 -19.83 14.26 -13.87
C ARG A 470 -18.98 13.19 -13.20
N CYS A 471 -19.54 11.99 -13.05
CA CYS A 471 -18.82 10.83 -12.49
C CYS A 471 -18.59 9.81 -13.62
N PRO A 472 -17.33 9.57 -14.02
CA PRO A 472 -17.04 8.58 -15.03
C PRO A 472 -16.85 7.21 -14.36
N THR A 473 -17.94 6.53 -14.07
CA THR A 473 -17.87 5.10 -13.70
C THR A 473 -18.33 4.25 -14.87
N LEU A 474 -17.69 3.08 -15.00
CA LEU A 474 -18.07 2.01 -15.90
C LEU A 474 -19.40 1.42 -15.44
N ARG A 475 -20.49 2.09 -15.84
CA ARG A 475 -21.92 1.76 -15.73
C ARG A 475 -22.66 2.35 -14.53
N PRO A 476 -23.99 2.56 -14.68
CA PRO A 476 -24.87 2.65 -13.53
C PRO A 476 -24.79 1.33 -12.74
N PRO A 477 -24.94 1.35 -11.41
CA PRO A 477 -24.87 0.18 -10.52
C PRO A 477 -25.93 -0.92 -10.80
N LEU A 478 -26.70 -0.83 -11.87
CA LEU A 478 -27.87 -1.67 -12.17
C LEU A 478 -27.64 -2.71 -13.29
N GLN A 479 -26.47 -2.76 -13.94
CA GLN A 479 -26.21 -3.73 -15.02
C GLN A 479 -25.39 -4.93 -14.55
N ARG A 480 -26.03 -6.10 -14.54
CA ARG A 480 -25.47 -7.39 -14.07
C ARG A 480 -24.29 -7.94 -14.90
N ILE A 481 -24.27 -7.74 -16.22
CA ILE A 481 -23.29 -8.41 -17.12
C ILE A 481 -22.30 -7.38 -17.68
N PRO A 482 -20.96 -7.46 -17.46
CA PRO A 482 -19.96 -6.49 -17.92
C PRO A 482 -20.00 -6.24 -19.43
N HIS A 483 -19.56 -5.06 -19.85
CA HIS A 483 -19.68 -4.66 -21.25
C HIS A 483 -18.65 -5.47 -22.06
N PRO A 484 -18.98 -6.04 -23.23
CA PRO A 484 -18.07 -6.90 -23.99
C PRO A 484 -16.74 -6.21 -24.31
N LEU A 485 -16.77 -4.93 -24.68
CA LEU A 485 -15.57 -4.11 -24.87
C LEU A 485 -14.68 -4.05 -23.62
N ARG A 486 -15.26 -3.98 -22.41
CA ARG A 486 -14.48 -3.95 -21.16
C ARG A 486 -13.81 -5.31 -20.91
N ILE A 487 -14.49 -6.41 -21.20
CA ILE A 487 -13.91 -7.77 -21.11
C ILE A 487 -12.72 -7.88 -22.07
N PHE A 488 -12.87 -7.42 -23.31
CA PHE A 488 -11.82 -7.44 -24.32
C PHE A 488 -10.60 -6.60 -23.91
N ILE A 489 -10.82 -5.39 -23.38
CA ILE A 489 -9.74 -4.52 -22.88
C ILE A 489 -8.99 -5.21 -21.74
N VAL A 490 -9.68 -5.73 -20.73
CA VAL A 490 -9.03 -6.44 -19.61
C VAL A 490 -8.24 -7.65 -20.08
N ALA A 491 -8.73 -8.39 -21.08
CA ALA A 491 -7.99 -9.49 -21.69
C ALA A 491 -6.68 -9.02 -22.33
N LEU A 492 -6.70 -7.91 -23.07
CA LEU A 492 -5.49 -7.31 -23.65
C LEU A 492 -4.51 -6.86 -22.57
N GLU A 493 -4.99 -6.21 -21.50
CA GLU A 493 -4.15 -5.78 -20.39
C GLU A 493 -3.48 -6.98 -19.68
N CYS A 494 -4.22 -8.06 -19.45
CA CYS A 494 -3.67 -9.32 -18.91
C CYS A 494 -2.58 -9.92 -19.82
N ILE A 495 -2.76 -9.83 -21.14
CA ILE A 495 -1.73 -10.26 -22.11
C ILE A 495 -0.48 -9.37 -21.97
N CYS A 496 -0.63 -8.05 -21.86
CA CYS A 496 0.50 -7.15 -21.66
C CYS A 496 1.28 -7.48 -20.38
N VAL A 497 0.59 -7.69 -19.25
CA VAL A 497 1.23 -8.01 -17.96
C VAL A 497 1.93 -9.38 -17.97
N THR A 498 1.42 -10.35 -18.73
CA THR A 498 2.01 -11.69 -18.84
C THR A 498 3.12 -11.79 -19.90
N LEU A 499 3.21 -10.81 -20.81
CA LEU A 499 4.15 -10.79 -21.94
C LEU A 499 5.62 -11.00 -21.52
N PRO A 500 6.18 -10.32 -20.49
CA PRO A 500 7.59 -10.51 -20.12
C PRO A 500 7.91 -11.97 -19.77
N TYR A 501 6.99 -12.67 -19.10
CA TYR A 501 7.16 -14.08 -18.74
C TYR A 501 7.27 -14.96 -19.98
N PHE A 502 6.35 -14.82 -20.93
CA PHE A 502 6.38 -15.60 -22.17
C PHE A 502 7.54 -15.22 -23.08
N ALA A 503 7.89 -13.93 -23.15
CA ALA A 503 9.04 -13.44 -23.90
C ALA A 503 10.34 -14.06 -23.39
N MET A 504 10.53 -14.15 -22.07
CA MET A 504 11.72 -14.75 -21.49
C MET A 504 11.80 -16.26 -21.76
N ASN A 505 10.66 -16.97 -21.66
CA ASN A 505 10.58 -18.39 -22.01
C ASN A 505 10.90 -18.63 -23.49
N TYR A 506 10.34 -17.81 -24.38
CA TYR A 506 10.59 -17.91 -25.81
C TYR A 506 12.07 -17.63 -26.16
N PHE A 507 12.64 -16.57 -25.57
CA PHE A 507 14.06 -16.26 -25.71
C PHE A 507 14.95 -17.43 -25.28
N GLY A 508 14.72 -17.98 -24.09
CA GLY A 508 15.48 -19.14 -23.61
C GLY A 508 15.31 -20.38 -24.48
N TYR A 509 14.10 -20.61 -25.00
CA TYR A 509 13.79 -21.72 -25.89
C TYR A 509 14.56 -21.60 -27.20
N GLN A 510 14.53 -20.42 -27.83
CA GLN A 510 15.30 -20.20 -29.07
C GLN A 510 16.81 -20.30 -28.83
N ARG A 511 17.31 -19.70 -27.76
CA ARG A 511 18.75 -19.60 -27.45
C ARG A 511 19.36 -20.96 -27.09
N PHE A 512 18.69 -21.72 -26.23
CA PHE A 512 19.27 -22.93 -25.62
C PHE A 512 18.61 -24.21 -26.10
N VAL A 513 17.27 -24.27 -26.12
CA VAL A 513 16.57 -25.50 -26.49
C VAL A 513 16.82 -25.83 -27.96
N LEU A 514 16.60 -24.89 -28.88
CA LEU A 514 16.76 -25.19 -30.31
C LEU A 514 18.23 -25.40 -30.72
N GLN A 515 19.15 -24.61 -30.15
CA GLN A 515 20.55 -24.57 -30.61
C GLN A 515 21.48 -25.51 -29.85
N VAL A 516 21.25 -25.72 -28.55
CA VAL A 516 22.23 -26.37 -27.65
C VAL A 516 21.76 -27.74 -27.17
N TRP A 517 20.46 -27.93 -26.88
CA TRP A 517 19.98 -29.18 -26.29
C TRP A 517 20.07 -30.39 -27.23
N ASN A 518 20.24 -31.56 -26.62
CA ASN A 518 20.24 -32.86 -27.29
C ASN A 518 18.84 -33.23 -27.80
N ALA A 519 18.77 -34.16 -28.76
CA ALA A 519 17.52 -34.59 -29.37
C ALA A 519 16.49 -35.14 -28.36
N THR A 520 16.95 -35.83 -27.31
CA THR A 520 16.12 -36.38 -26.24
C THR A 520 15.43 -35.28 -25.42
N ASP A 521 16.19 -34.25 -25.02
CA ASP A 521 15.68 -33.15 -24.20
C ASP A 521 14.75 -32.24 -25.02
N LYS A 522 15.06 -32.06 -26.30
CA LYS A 522 14.19 -31.39 -27.27
C LYS A 522 12.85 -32.12 -27.44
N ALA A 523 12.87 -33.45 -27.50
CA ALA A 523 11.65 -34.25 -27.59
C ALA A 523 10.80 -34.14 -26.30
N HIS A 524 11.43 -34.00 -25.13
CA HIS A 524 10.73 -33.87 -23.85
C HIS A 524 9.94 -32.56 -23.72
N ILE A 525 10.52 -31.43 -24.14
CA ILE A 525 9.83 -30.12 -24.13
C ILE A 525 8.91 -29.92 -25.34
N GLY A 526 9.24 -30.54 -26.48
CA GLY A 526 8.54 -30.36 -27.74
C GLY A 526 8.50 -28.89 -28.16
N HIS A 527 7.35 -28.44 -28.68
CA HIS A 527 7.11 -27.05 -29.08
C HIS A 527 6.58 -26.14 -27.95
N ALA A 528 6.45 -26.67 -26.74
CA ALA A 528 5.84 -25.96 -25.61
C ALA A 528 6.84 -25.03 -24.91
N PHE A 529 7.23 -23.94 -25.57
CA PHE A 529 8.23 -22.99 -25.03
C PHE A 529 7.83 -22.43 -23.65
N TRP A 530 6.53 -22.28 -23.37
CA TRP A 530 6.00 -21.80 -22.09
C TRP A 530 6.33 -22.71 -20.89
N ASN A 531 6.71 -23.97 -21.14
CA ASN A 531 7.11 -24.92 -20.09
C ASN A 531 8.61 -24.83 -19.73
N LEU A 532 9.40 -23.99 -20.41
CA LEU A 532 10.84 -23.89 -20.16
C LEU A 532 11.16 -23.45 -18.73
N TYR A 533 10.55 -22.37 -18.25
CA TYR A 533 10.81 -21.83 -16.92
C TYR A 533 10.48 -22.83 -15.80
N PRO A 534 9.28 -23.46 -15.75
CA PRO A 534 8.98 -24.52 -14.78
C PRO A 534 9.95 -25.70 -14.85
N MET A 535 10.39 -26.07 -16.05
CA MET A 535 11.34 -27.17 -16.25
C MET A 535 12.73 -26.83 -15.69
N LEU A 536 13.24 -25.62 -15.94
CA LEU A 536 14.51 -25.16 -15.38
C LEU A 536 14.46 -25.06 -13.86
N GLN A 537 13.35 -24.54 -13.31
CA GLN A 537 13.10 -24.51 -11.87
C GLN A 537 13.14 -25.91 -11.25
N LYS A 538 12.52 -26.90 -11.91
CA LYS A 538 12.59 -28.30 -11.45
C LYS A 538 14.00 -28.89 -11.60
N LYS A 539 14.68 -28.66 -12.73
CA LYS A 539 16.00 -29.25 -13.06
C LYS A 539 17.11 -28.75 -12.15
N HIS A 540 17.20 -27.44 -11.93
CA HIS A 540 18.32 -26.83 -11.21
C HIS A 540 18.04 -26.57 -9.73
N TRP A 541 16.77 -26.39 -9.35
CA TRP A 541 16.39 -26.06 -7.98
C TRP A 541 15.47 -27.10 -7.33
N GLY A 542 15.06 -28.17 -8.04
CA GLY A 542 14.20 -29.21 -7.47
C GLY A 542 12.81 -28.72 -7.05
N VAL A 543 12.36 -27.58 -7.61
CA VAL A 543 11.11 -26.91 -7.25
C VAL A 543 9.94 -27.66 -7.89
N SER A 544 9.05 -28.19 -7.06
CA SER A 544 7.79 -28.83 -7.47
C SER A 544 6.80 -28.83 -6.31
N LEU A 545 5.56 -29.26 -6.56
CA LEU A 545 4.51 -29.24 -5.56
C LEU A 545 4.92 -30.08 -4.32
N PHE A 546 5.04 -29.39 -3.18
CA PHE A 546 5.47 -29.87 -1.87
C PHE A 546 6.90 -30.45 -1.79
N SER A 547 7.77 -30.21 -2.77
CA SER A 547 9.15 -30.75 -2.73
C SER A 547 10.03 -30.16 -1.62
N ALA A 548 9.66 -28.98 -1.10
CA ALA A 548 10.38 -28.36 0.00
C ALA A 548 10.20 -29.08 1.35
N TYR A 549 9.22 -29.98 1.51
CA TYR A 549 8.92 -30.64 2.78
C TYR A 549 9.65 -31.97 2.92
N THR A 550 10.95 -31.90 3.13
CA THR A 550 11.81 -33.06 3.45
C THR A 550 12.40 -32.90 4.85
N SER A 551 12.80 -34.01 5.48
CA SER A 551 13.45 -33.97 6.80
C SER A 551 14.73 -33.12 6.79
N ALA A 552 15.51 -33.19 5.71
CA ALA A 552 16.71 -32.38 5.53
C ALA A 552 16.42 -30.88 5.40
N ASN A 553 15.30 -30.49 4.79
CA ASN A 553 14.92 -29.09 4.59
C ASN A 553 14.09 -28.50 5.74
N PHE A 554 13.88 -29.26 6.83
CA PHE A 554 13.07 -28.82 7.97
C PHE A 554 13.51 -27.46 8.57
N PRO A 555 14.81 -27.15 8.74
CA PRO A 555 15.24 -25.84 9.24
C PRO A 555 14.72 -24.67 8.38
N ASN A 556 14.74 -24.83 7.05
CA ASN A 556 14.27 -23.83 6.10
C ASN A 556 12.74 -23.65 6.14
N VAL A 557 12.00 -24.73 6.42
CA VAL A 557 10.55 -24.64 6.68
C VAL A 557 10.29 -23.81 7.95
N VAL A 558 11.06 -24.02 9.01
CA VAL A 558 10.95 -23.26 10.26
C VAL A 558 11.22 -21.76 10.03
N LEU A 559 12.19 -21.42 9.18
CA LEU A 559 12.49 -20.01 8.83
C LEU A 559 11.31 -19.29 8.17
N ALA A 560 10.43 -20.01 7.47
CA ALA A 560 9.27 -19.42 6.81
C ALA A 560 8.00 -19.36 7.68
N LEU A 561 7.95 -20.10 8.78
CA LEU A 561 6.77 -20.19 9.64
C LEU A 561 6.29 -18.82 10.17
N PRO A 562 7.16 -17.89 10.62
CA PRO A 562 6.68 -16.64 11.22
C PRO A 562 5.79 -15.82 10.28
N VAL A 563 6.22 -15.61 9.02
CA VAL A 563 5.44 -14.85 8.05
C VAL A 563 4.11 -15.54 7.73
N ALA A 564 4.12 -16.88 7.58
CA ALA A 564 2.91 -17.65 7.29
C ALA A 564 1.92 -17.60 8.45
N LEU A 565 2.37 -17.93 9.67
CA LEU A 565 1.53 -18.01 10.87
C LEU A 565 0.97 -16.65 11.26
N LEU A 566 1.78 -15.60 11.27
CA LEU A 566 1.33 -14.25 11.62
C LEU A 566 0.33 -13.70 10.60
N THR A 567 0.55 -13.96 9.31
CA THR A 567 -0.38 -13.56 8.24
C THR A 567 -1.72 -14.30 8.36
N VAL A 568 -1.69 -15.63 8.50
CA VAL A 568 -2.91 -16.44 8.66
C VAL A 568 -3.66 -16.03 9.93
N LEU A 569 -2.96 -15.82 11.04
CA LEU A 569 -3.56 -15.36 12.29
C LEU A 569 -4.27 -14.00 12.10
N CYS A 570 -3.62 -13.04 11.45
CA CYS A 570 -4.23 -11.73 11.19
C CYS A 570 -5.44 -11.83 10.26
N ILE A 571 -5.40 -12.69 9.23
CA ILE A 571 -6.55 -12.95 8.36
C ILE A 571 -7.71 -13.55 9.18
N CYS A 572 -7.42 -14.53 10.03
CA CYS A 572 -8.42 -15.13 10.90
C CYS A 572 -9.05 -14.11 11.85
N VAL A 573 -8.24 -13.25 12.47
CA VAL A 573 -8.72 -12.26 13.46
C VAL A 573 -9.48 -11.10 12.82
N TYR A 574 -9.01 -10.56 11.69
CA TYR A 574 -9.52 -9.30 11.13
C TYR A 574 -10.47 -9.46 9.95
N TYR A 575 -10.50 -10.64 9.31
CA TYR A 575 -11.39 -10.92 8.19
C TYR A 575 -12.38 -12.04 8.51
N LEU A 576 -11.91 -13.21 8.98
CA LEU A 576 -12.80 -14.37 9.17
C LEU A 576 -13.63 -14.31 10.46
N ALA A 577 -13.03 -13.93 11.59
CA ALA A 577 -13.72 -13.91 12.88
C ALA A 577 -14.91 -12.93 12.91
N PRO A 578 -14.81 -11.68 12.41
CA PRO A 578 -15.96 -10.78 12.33
C PRO A 578 -17.07 -11.36 11.44
N ALA A 579 -16.70 -11.91 10.29
CA ALA A 579 -17.65 -12.53 9.36
C ALA A 579 -18.42 -13.70 10.01
N TRP A 580 -17.73 -14.54 10.79
CA TRP A 580 -18.34 -15.64 11.52
C TRP A 580 -19.19 -15.20 12.73
N LEU A 581 -18.80 -14.12 13.43
CA LEU A 581 -19.61 -13.56 14.52
C LEU A 581 -20.94 -13.01 13.98
N ASN A 582 -20.90 -12.30 12.86
CA ASN A 582 -22.09 -11.76 12.21
C ASN A 582 -23.02 -12.87 11.70
N LEU A 583 -22.47 -14.00 11.24
CA LEU A 583 -23.25 -15.19 10.92
C LEU A 583 -23.98 -15.76 12.14
N ARG A 584 -23.29 -15.90 13.29
CA ARG A 584 -23.89 -16.42 14.53
C ARG A 584 -25.03 -15.52 15.03
N ALA A 585 -24.90 -14.21 14.85
CA ALA A 585 -25.95 -13.25 15.18
C ALA A 585 -27.15 -13.32 14.22
N ALA A 586 -26.94 -13.69 12.95
CA ALA A 586 -27.98 -13.73 11.92
C ALA A 586 -28.72 -15.08 11.83
N THR A 587 -28.12 -16.20 12.28
CA THR A 587 -28.75 -17.52 12.20
C THR A 587 -29.73 -17.76 13.33
N THR A 588 -31.03 -17.88 13.00
CA THR A 588 -32.04 -18.46 13.88
C THR A 588 -31.80 -19.97 14.06
N PRO A 589 -32.23 -20.60 15.18
CA PRO A 589 -31.88 -21.99 15.52
C PRO A 589 -32.44 -23.09 14.58
N SER A 590 -33.18 -22.74 13.52
CA SER A 590 -33.98 -23.69 12.73
C SER A 590 -33.33 -24.19 11.42
N ALA A 591 -32.07 -23.85 11.13
CA ALA A 591 -31.40 -24.25 9.89
C ALA A 591 -30.52 -25.52 10.05
N GLY A 592 -30.78 -26.56 9.24
CA GLY A 592 -30.12 -27.87 9.30
C GLY A 592 -28.60 -27.90 9.04
N ALA A 593 -27.96 -29.00 9.48
CA ALA A 593 -26.49 -29.15 9.60
C ALA A 593 -25.68 -29.10 8.28
N TRP A 594 -26.27 -29.43 7.12
CA TRP A 594 -25.55 -29.39 5.83
C TRP A 594 -25.57 -27.99 5.20
N ARG A 595 -26.70 -27.26 5.34
CA ARG A 595 -26.83 -25.86 4.89
C ARG A 595 -25.88 -24.92 5.63
N THR A 596 -25.56 -25.24 6.89
CA THR A 596 -24.66 -24.42 7.73
C THR A 596 -23.18 -24.50 7.31
N THR A 597 -22.67 -25.62 6.79
CA THR A 597 -21.27 -25.72 6.33
C THR A 597 -21.02 -24.95 5.04
N GLN A 598 -21.92 -25.07 4.06
CA GLN A 598 -21.80 -24.33 2.79
C GLN A 598 -21.95 -22.82 2.99
N GLN A 599 -22.85 -22.38 3.87
CA GLN A 599 -22.99 -20.98 4.27
C GLN A 599 -21.71 -20.45 4.97
N ARG A 600 -21.08 -21.24 5.85
CA ARG A 600 -19.82 -20.86 6.51
C ARG A 600 -18.68 -20.67 5.50
N MET A 601 -18.53 -21.58 4.53
CA MET A 601 -17.51 -21.46 3.48
C MET A 601 -17.76 -20.25 2.59
N TRP A 602 -19.02 -20.01 2.21
CA TRP A 602 -19.42 -18.86 1.41
C TRP A 602 -19.10 -17.53 2.12
N ILE A 603 -19.39 -17.42 3.42
CA ILE A 603 -19.11 -16.21 4.20
C ILE A 603 -17.61 -15.98 4.40
N ALA A 604 -16.85 -17.04 4.66
CA ALA A 604 -15.40 -16.96 4.71
C ALA A 604 -14.82 -16.48 3.36
N ALA A 605 -15.34 -17.01 2.24
CA ALA A 605 -14.95 -16.57 0.91
C ALA A 605 -15.31 -15.10 0.66
N MET A 606 -16.50 -14.64 1.06
CA MET A 606 -16.90 -13.23 0.95
C MET A 606 -15.98 -12.30 1.71
N ALA A 607 -15.60 -12.67 2.94
CA ALA A 607 -14.69 -11.88 3.76
C ALA A 607 -13.34 -11.68 3.07
N LEU A 608 -12.79 -12.72 2.43
CA LEU A 608 -11.52 -12.65 1.72
C LEU A 608 -11.64 -11.88 0.39
N VAL A 609 -12.67 -12.16 -0.39
CA VAL A 609 -12.95 -11.49 -1.69
C VAL A 609 -13.36 -10.03 -1.51
N ARG A 610 -13.53 -9.55 -0.27
CA ARG A 610 -13.67 -8.13 0.01
C ARG A 610 -12.47 -7.30 -0.44
N SER A 611 -11.26 -7.85 -0.36
CA SER A 611 -10.02 -7.13 -0.66
C SER A 611 -9.21 -7.88 -1.72
N SER A 612 -9.02 -7.26 -2.89
CA SER A 612 -8.16 -7.81 -3.94
C SER A 612 -6.72 -8.05 -3.45
N ASN A 613 -6.21 -7.17 -2.60
CA ASN A 613 -4.86 -7.29 -2.03
C ASN A 613 -4.75 -8.49 -1.07
N VAL A 614 -5.79 -8.78 -0.28
CA VAL A 614 -5.80 -9.96 0.61
C VAL A 614 -5.91 -11.24 -0.20
N VAL A 615 -6.75 -11.28 -1.23
CA VAL A 615 -6.82 -12.43 -2.16
C VAL A 615 -5.47 -12.69 -2.80
N HIS A 616 -4.80 -11.63 -3.27
CA HIS A 616 -3.47 -11.73 -3.84
C HIS A 616 -2.45 -12.25 -2.82
N LEU A 617 -2.45 -11.74 -1.58
CA LEU A 617 -1.56 -12.23 -0.52
C LEU A 617 -1.78 -13.72 -0.20
N VAL A 618 -3.04 -14.16 -0.12
CA VAL A 618 -3.38 -15.58 0.11
C VAL A 618 -2.88 -16.44 -1.04
N ALA A 619 -3.05 -15.99 -2.29
CA ALA A 619 -2.54 -16.69 -3.46
C ALA A 619 -1.00 -16.77 -3.49
N LEU A 620 -0.31 -15.67 -3.16
CA LEU A 620 1.15 -15.65 -3.05
C LEU A 620 1.64 -16.58 -1.93
N LEU A 621 0.97 -16.58 -0.77
CA LEU A 621 1.34 -17.45 0.35
C LEU A 621 1.10 -18.92 0.01
N ALA A 622 0.00 -19.25 -0.65
CA ALA A 622 -0.27 -20.60 -1.14
C ALA A 622 0.82 -21.04 -2.12
N LEU A 623 1.18 -20.20 -3.09
CA LEU A 623 2.24 -20.50 -4.06
C LEU A 623 3.60 -20.69 -3.38
N ALA A 624 3.95 -19.82 -2.43
CA ALA A 624 5.22 -19.85 -1.72
C ALA A 624 5.38 -21.10 -0.85
N LEU A 625 4.30 -21.50 -0.16
CA LEU A 625 4.31 -22.67 0.72
C LEU A 625 4.19 -23.98 -0.06
N THR A 626 3.56 -24.00 -1.24
CA THR A 626 3.33 -25.26 -1.96
C THR A 626 4.33 -25.54 -3.05
N VAL A 627 4.81 -24.55 -3.81
CA VAL A 627 5.63 -24.79 -5.00
C VAL A 627 7.07 -24.38 -4.77
N MET A 628 7.32 -23.23 -4.12
CA MET A 628 8.65 -22.62 -4.04
C MET A 628 9.50 -23.21 -2.89
N HIS A 629 10.79 -22.85 -2.87
CA HIS A 629 11.59 -22.98 -1.67
C HIS A 629 11.00 -22.15 -0.54
N VAL A 630 10.56 -22.84 0.51
CA VAL A 630 9.73 -22.25 1.58
C VAL A 630 10.48 -21.13 2.32
N GLN A 631 11.80 -21.21 2.48
CA GLN A 631 12.60 -20.15 3.14
C GLN A 631 12.51 -18.77 2.44
N VAL A 632 12.23 -18.76 1.14
CA VAL A 632 12.09 -17.56 0.29
C VAL A 632 10.74 -16.85 0.48
N THR A 633 9.82 -17.41 1.26
CA THR A 633 8.45 -16.89 1.42
C THR A 633 8.44 -15.41 1.82
N ASN A 634 9.29 -15.01 2.75
CA ASN A 634 9.33 -13.64 3.26
C ASN A 634 9.63 -12.59 2.17
N ARG A 635 10.69 -12.81 1.38
CA ARG A 635 11.05 -11.94 0.24
C ARG A 635 10.11 -12.07 -0.96
N PHE A 636 9.27 -13.11 -0.98
CA PHE A 636 8.26 -13.30 -2.02
C PHE A 636 7.01 -12.45 -1.76
N VAL A 637 6.52 -12.44 -0.51
CA VAL A 637 5.27 -11.72 -0.16
C VAL A 637 5.47 -10.23 0.14
N MET A 638 6.71 -9.76 0.33
CA MET A 638 7.01 -8.37 0.73
C MET A 638 6.51 -7.29 -0.25
N ALA A 639 6.26 -7.62 -1.52
CA ALA A 639 5.73 -6.64 -2.48
C ALA A 639 4.22 -6.40 -2.31
N CYS A 640 3.53 -7.22 -1.51
CA CYS A 640 2.08 -7.14 -1.33
C CYS A 640 1.70 -6.19 -0.19
N PRO A 641 0.95 -5.09 -0.45
CA PRO A 641 0.52 -4.14 0.57
C PRO A 641 -0.31 -4.77 1.70
N ALA A 642 -1.13 -5.79 1.40
CA ALA A 642 -1.99 -6.43 2.39
C ALA A 642 -1.21 -7.06 3.56
N LEU A 643 0.04 -7.49 3.35
CA LEU A 643 0.89 -7.98 4.43
C LEU A 643 1.06 -6.89 5.50
N TYR A 644 1.45 -5.69 5.07
CA TYR A 644 1.65 -4.54 5.95
C TYR A 644 0.35 -4.05 6.55
N TRP A 645 -0.77 -4.15 5.83
CA TRP A 645 -2.09 -3.79 6.36
C TRP A 645 -2.53 -4.71 7.49
N LEU A 646 -2.36 -6.03 7.32
CA LEU A 646 -2.73 -7.02 8.33
C LEU A 646 -1.89 -6.85 9.60
N LEU A 647 -0.57 -6.78 9.45
CA LEU A 647 0.35 -6.60 10.57
C LEU A 647 0.18 -5.21 11.21
N GLY A 648 0.00 -4.17 10.41
CA GLY A 648 -0.31 -2.81 10.89
C GLY A 648 -1.64 -2.72 11.64
N THR A 649 -2.64 -3.49 11.21
CA THR A 649 -3.93 -3.59 11.93
C THR A 649 -3.75 -4.24 13.30
N GLN A 650 -2.92 -5.28 13.40
CA GLN A 650 -2.57 -5.91 14.66
C GLN A 650 -1.85 -4.94 15.61
N LEU A 651 -0.85 -4.22 15.12
CA LEU A 651 -0.10 -3.22 15.91
C LEU A 651 -0.99 -2.06 16.36
N ALA A 652 -1.92 -1.60 15.52
CA ALA A 652 -2.83 -0.50 15.84
C ALA A 652 -3.91 -0.90 16.85
N ALA A 653 -4.53 -2.06 16.65
CA ALA A 653 -5.66 -2.52 17.44
C ALA A 653 -5.24 -3.09 18.80
N ARG A 654 -4.10 -3.81 18.86
CA ARG A 654 -3.64 -4.50 20.06
C ARG A 654 -2.11 -4.34 20.25
N PRO A 655 -1.61 -3.13 20.50
CA PRO A 655 -0.17 -2.83 20.51
C PRO A 655 0.63 -3.63 21.54
N THR A 656 0.04 -3.98 22.68
CA THR A 656 0.68 -4.72 23.80
C THR A 656 0.36 -6.22 23.80
N SER A 657 -0.26 -6.74 22.73
CA SER A 657 -0.54 -8.18 22.65
C SER A 657 0.72 -8.97 22.30
N LEU A 658 0.78 -10.22 22.77
CA LEU A 658 1.83 -11.18 22.41
C LEU A 658 2.08 -11.25 20.90
N VAL A 659 1.01 -11.18 20.10
CA VAL A 659 1.12 -11.22 18.62
C VAL A 659 1.86 -9.99 18.10
N SER A 660 1.57 -8.80 18.62
CA SER A 660 2.28 -7.57 18.24
C SER A 660 3.75 -7.60 18.66
N GLU A 661 4.05 -8.14 19.84
CA GLU A 661 5.43 -8.36 20.29
C GLU A 661 6.17 -9.33 19.37
N LEU A 662 5.53 -10.45 18.98
CA LEU A 662 6.09 -11.42 18.04
C LEU A 662 6.32 -10.83 16.64
N ILE A 663 5.43 -9.98 16.13
CA ILE A 663 5.62 -9.28 14.85
C ILE A 663 6.87 -8.42 14.88
N LEU A 664 7.04 -7.61 15.93
CA LEU A 664 8.18 -6.71 16.06
C LEU A 664 9.48 -7.47 16.30
N LEU A 665 9.45 -8.51 17.15
CA LEU A 665 10.58 -9.39 17.37
C LEU A 665 11.02 -10.07 16.07
N TRP A 666 10.07 -10.60 15.30
CA TRP A 666 10.33 -11.20 14.00
C TRP A 666 11.00 -10.21 13.04
N CYS A 667 10.43 -9.02 12.89
CA CYS A 667 10.96 -7.94 12.04
C CYS A 667 12.41 -7.57 12.41
N ILE A 668 12.66 -7.31 13.69
CA ILE A 668 13.98 -6.89 14.20
C ILE A 668 14.99 -8.03 14.08
N LEU A 669 14.63 -9.24 14.50
CA LEU A 669 15.52 -10.39 14.50
C LEU A 669 15.96 -10.77 13.08
N TRP A 670 15.04 -10.75 12.11
CA TRP A 670 15.40 -11.01 10.71
C TRP A 670 16.30 -9.94 10.13
N GLY A 671 16.07 -8.67 10.49
CA GLY A 671 16.96 -7.58 10.13
C GLY A 671 18.38 -7.75 10.67
N MET A 672 18.50 -8.12 11.94
CA MET A 672 19.79 -8.36 12.59
C MET A 672 20.49 -9.61 12.06
N LEU A 673 19.78 -10.74 11.99
CA LEU A 673 20.33 -12.00 11.47
C LEU A 673 20.76 -11.85 10.02
N GLY A 674 19.92 -11.26 9.17
CA GLY A 674 20.30 -10.98 7.78
C GLY A 674 21.48 -10.02 7.67
N GLY A 675 21.52 -8.98 8.49
CA GLY A 675 22.64 -8.05 8.55
C GLY A 675 23.96 -8.70 9.00
N ILE A 676 23.91 -9.77 9.79
CA ILE A 676 25.10 -10.50 10.26
C ILE A 676 25.50 -11.62 9.29
N LEU A 677 24.52 -12.41 8.82
CA LEU A 677 24.76 -13.65 8.11
C LEU A 677 24.94 -13.44 6.60
N PHE A 678 24.13 -12.57 5.98
CA PHE A 678 24.22 -12.27 4.54
C PHE A 678 25.63 -11.86 4.09
N PRO A 679 26.28 -10.83 4.68
CA PRO A 679 27.58 -10.36 4.20
C PRO A 679 28.71 -11.39 4.39
N ASN A 680 28.48 -12.41 5.22
CA ASN A 680 29.44 -13.47 5.53
C ASN A 680 29.16 -14.79 4.78
N HIS A 681 28.29 -14.78 3.75
CA HIS A 681 27.88 -15.97 2.98
C HIS A 681 27.24 -17.07 3.83
N LEU A 682 26.66 -16.71 4.97
CA LEU A 682 25.99 -17.67 5.86
C LEU A 682 24.50 -17.73 5.53
N PRO A 683 23.90 -18.93 5.45
CA PRO A 683 22.48 -19.09 5.14
C PRO A 683 21.62 -18.55 6.29
N TRP A 684 20.54 -17.83 5.95
CA TRP A 684 19.62 -17.24 6.94
C TRP A 684 18.17 -17.09 6.44
N THR A 685 17.93 -17.33 5.15
CA THR A 685 16.66 -17.12 4.45
C THR A 685 16.56 -17.99 3.21
#